data_AF-A0A496W753-F1
#
_entry.id   AF-A0A496W753-F1
#
_cell.length_a   1.000
_cell.length_b   1.000
_cell.length_c   1.000
_cell.angle_alpha   90.00
_cell.angle_beta   90.00
_cell.angle_gamma   90.00
#
_symmetry.space_group_name_H-M   'P 1'
#
loop_
_entity.id
_entity.type
_entity.pdbx_description
1 polymer ?
#
loop_
_entity_poly.entity_id
_entity_poly.type
_entity_poly.pdbx_seq_one_letter_code
_entity_poly.pdbx_strand_id
1 'polypeptide(L)'
;MRIKRIVYPTLTLLIVLMQTANATTQLIDWRDLKNAPATLPLENSPKTIVILADDLDLGTFTLPSTYPEKLPLNVVLMADTLRLSQIAHFGLSSAQGAGFNLLIIVRQVIVGEAGVLDFKMLGQSCGSLRIFYGSARFEPFTTSVEAAERFKFSLQKLRRSAFSGYQDKFNETDLSKIARQLVSTHQSVYILDDILIKPSNTGYPIAFKTGFALNGAVWFTCAAYTADSGELMISQDLKAATDDVPKGARLYQSQWMVSWLNKLNKQVLDAVLLKDRNQLLGHFQNRAKMVKAMSSAIVSEDYDEYSQIVMPLIEIREKWLPPIWQNWITVQAAGGMPKDIRRFIVKDALLINRLAPTDALIQPYPNGKLGIIQYDNLHPDKITLHFDAKLTVDPWLKSLASQKLAETGEKVMGLFTHWKLSNPKIISEGVREIVVVPIEDILRIKLTIESHALGNIALWRLGRETGLPLKLKYETRVDSKVRGDLQLALSLARSTQPGLKVNGDNVINTSRQTVTIGYVMVDDQALLLNPALTILPGKSVKLPIPQDMATPKIIVPPEAVYTDGISLLDDFEVMGGGLMTKVTLTNLLAHNEEFGGALDYVVVKITYLVGEDDAIKEYSLGSFKLSSRKTHGSEIRIPFIKSKEGQERFRIEGRAYYDNEQSYQTLQPREVDDLSIKITDDFFANEDDEEDK
;
A
#
# COMPACT_ATOMS: atom_id res chain seq x y z
N MET A 1 -34.94 28.27 28.77
CA MET A 1 -36.07 27.73 29.56
C MET A 1 -35.47 26.83 30.64
N ARG A 2 -35.73 27.04 31.94
CA ARG A 2 -35.20 26.14 33.00
C ARG A 2 -35.80 24.74 32.83
N ILE A 3 -35.04 23.66 33.04
CA ILE A 3 -35.52 22.25 32.91
C ILE A 3 -36.79 21.99 33.75
N LYS A 4 -36.94 22.70 34.87
CA LYS A 4 -37.97 22.64 35.93
C LYS A 4 -39.46 22.66 35.51
N ARG A 5 -39.85 22.68 34.22
CA ARG A 5 -41.28 22.76 33.82
C ARG A 5 -41.82 21.78 32.76
N ILE A 6 -40.99 21.10 31.95
CA ILE A 6 -41.52 20.17 30.90
C ILE A 6 -40.82 18.81 30.93
N VAL A 7 -39.50 18.76 31.14
CA VAL A 7 -38.77 17.48 31.13
C VAL A 7 -39.01 16.67 32.40
N TYR A 8 -39.03 17.31 33.58
CA TYR A 8 -39.19 16.59 34.86
C TYR A 8 -40.47 15.74 34.96
N PRO A 9 -41.69 16.23 34.66
CA PRO A 9 -42.89 15.40 34.76
C PRO A 9 -42.84 14.16 33.85
N THR A 10 -42.43 14.34 32.60
CA THR A 10 -42.35 13.26 31.61
C THR A 10 -41.23 12.26 31.92
N LEU A 11 -40.11 12.72 32.49
CA LEU A 11 -39.00 11.82 32.86
C LEU A 11 -39.22 11.15 34.22
N THR A 12 -39.87 11.79 35.19
CA THR A 12 -40.36 11.15 36.40
C THR A 12 -41.36 10.04 36.04
N LEU A 13 -42.25 10.26 35.05
CA LEU A 13 -43.10 9.21 34.51
C LEU A 13 -42.29 8.03 33.94
N LEU A 14 -41.18 8.31 33.24
CA LEU A 14 -40.32 7.30 32.63
C LEU A 14 -39.51 6.51 33.68
N ILE A 15 -39.08 7.15 34.76
CA ILE A 15 -38.47 6.52 35.95
C ILE A 15 -39.51 5.68 36.72
N VAL A 16 -40.74 6.17 36.87
CA VAL A 16 -41.86 5.42 37.46
C VAL A 16 -42.23 4.19 36.62
N LEU A 17 -42.21 4.29 35.29
CA LEU A 17 -42.42 3.14 34.39
C LEU A 17 -41.31 2.08 34.50
N MET A 18 -40.08 2.49 34.85
CA MET A 18 -38.97 1.58 35.17
C MET A 18 -39.10 0.92 36.56
N GLN A 19 -40.06 1.29 37.41
CA GLN A 19 -40.31 0.64 38.71
C GLN A 19 -40.99 -0.74 38.60
N THR A 20 -41.28 -1.22 37.39
CA THR A 20 -42.07 -2.44 37.14
C THR A 20 -41.41 -3.78 37.51
N ALA A 21 -40.27 -3.76 38.22
CA ALA A 21 -39.61 -4.97 38.74
C ALA A 21 -38.80 -4.77 40.04
N ASN A 22 -39.47 -4.55 41.19
CA ASN A 22 -38.92 -4.72 42.56
C ASN A 22 -37.48 -4.19 42.78
N ALA A 23 -37.20 -2.97 42.32
CA ALA A 23 -35.88 -2.34 42.39
C ALA A 23 -35.85 -1.22 43.42
N THR A 24 -35.01 -1.37 44.44
CA THR A 24 -34.69 -0.32 45.42
C THR A 24 -34.13 0.89 44.69
N THR A 25 -34.81 2.04 44.82
CA THR A 25 -34.41 3.29 44.16
C THR A 25 -34.03 4.33 45.20
N GLN A 26 -32.78 4.82 45.18
CA GLN A 26 -32.32 5.93 46.02
C GLN A 26 -32.36 7.23 45.20
N LEU A 27 -33.05 8.26 45.70
CA LEU A 27 -32.99 9.62 45.16
C LEU A 27 -31.97 10.42 45.95
N ILE A 28 -31.02 11.04 45.25
CA ILE A 28 -29.96 11.87 45.81
C ILE A 28 -30.13 13.28 45.24
N ASP A 29 -30.33 14.26 46.13
CA ASP A 29 -30.52 15.66 45.76
C ASP A 29 -29.23 16.45 46.01
N TRP A 30 -28.59 16.85 44.92
CA TRP A 30 -27.35 17.64 44.85
C TRP A 30 -27.59 19.01 44.21
N ARG A 31 -28.84 19.51 44.16
CA ARG A 31 -29.15 20.81 43.53
C ARG A 31 -28.44 22.00 44.19
N ASP A 32 -28.11 21.90 45.48
CA ASP A 32 -27.36 22.90 46.23
C ASP A 32 -25.83 22.64 46.27
N LEU A 33 -25.35 21.52 45.70
CA LEU A 33 -23.92 21.20 45.60
C LEU A 33 -23.34 21.67 44.27
N LYS A 34 -22.27 22.46 44.35
CA LYS A 34 -21.48 22.87 43.17
C LYS A 34 -20.48 21.82 42.70
N ASN A 35 -19.97 21.00 43.62
CA ASN A 35 -18.98 19.96 43.37
C ASN A 35 -19.53 18.63 43.85
N ALA A 36 -19.40 17.59 43.04
CA ALA A 36 -19.71 16.22 43.46
C ALA A 36 -18.76 15.76 44.59
N PRO A 37 -19.24 14.96 45.55
CA PRO A 37 -18.35 14.28 46.50
C PRO A 37 -17.42 13.31 45.74
N ALA A 38 -16.21 13.08 46.23
CA ALA A 38 -15.24 12.20 45.56
C ALA A 38 -15.76 10.76 45.33
N THR A 39 -16.64 10.28 46.21
CA THR A 39 -17.34 8.99 46.09
C THR A 39 -18.82 9.16 46.41
N LEU A 40 -19.65 8.29 45.82
CA LEU A 40 -21.10 8.34 46.00
C LEU A 40 -21.52 7.59 47.29
N PRO A 41 -22.24 8.22 48.23
CA PRO A 41 -22.72 7.56 49.45
C PRO A 41 -23.88 6.62 49.12
N LEU A 42 -23.63 5.31 49.20
CA LEU A 42 -24.64 4.27 49.01
C LEU A 42 -25.26 3.89 50.35
N GLU A 43 -26.55 4.16 50.50
CA GLU A 43 -27.34 3.65 51.63
C GLU A 43 -28.24 2.50 51.14
N ASN A 44 -28.13 1.33 51.76
CA ASN A 44 -29.04 0.19 51.58
C ASN A 44 -29.05 -0.49 50.19
N SER A 45 -27.90 -0.60 49.51
CA SER A 45 -27.74 -1.32 48.22
C SER A 45 -28.88 -1.05 47.21
N PRO A 46 -29.05 0.20 46.76
CA PRO A 46 -30.10 0.55 45.80
C PRO A 46 -29.75 0.00 44.41
N LYS A 47 -30.67 -0.74 43.76
CA LYS A 47 -30.49 -1.16 42.36
C LYS A 47 -30.55 0.00 41.36
N THR A 48 -31.15 1.13 41.75
CA THR A 48 -31.23 2.35 40.93
C THR A 48 -30.93 3.57 41.79
N ILE A 49 -30.09 4.47 41.27
CA ILE A 49 -29.75 5.74 41.91
C ILE A 49 -30.12 6.85 40.95
N VAL A 50 -30.86 7.85 41.43
CA VAL A 50 -31.18 9.05 40.67
C VAL A 50 -30.54 10.24 41.37
N ILE A 51 -29.62 10.93 40.69
CA ILE A 51 -28.92 12.12 41.18
C ILE A 51 -29.51 13.33 40.48
N LEU A 52 -30.02 14.31 41.24
CA LEU A 52 -30.52 15.58 40.70
C LEU A 52 -29.58 16.72 41.10
N ALA A 53 -29.15 17.53 40.14
CA ALA A 53 -28.37 18.74 40.39
C ALA A 53 -28.82 19.92 39.54
N ASP A 54 -28.41 21.14 39.89
CA ASP A 54 -28.62 22.35 39.07
C ASP A 54 -27.31 22.68 38.30
N ASP A 55 -26.21 23.07 38.96
CA ASP A 55 -24.88 23.28 38.32
C ASP A 55 -23.80 22.48 39.10
N LEU A 56 -23.36 21.35 38.54
CA LEU A 56 -22.52 20.35 39.21
C LEU A 56 -21.21 20.12 38.46
N ASP A 57 -20.08 20.36 39.11
CA ASP A 57 -18.77 19.86 38.69
C ASP A 57 -18.53 18.44 39.22
N LEU A 58 -18.16 17.52 38.33
CA LEU A 58 -17.82 16.16 38.74
C LEU A 58 -16.45 16.06 39.39
N GLY A 59 -15.50 16.97 39.11
CA GLY A 59 -14.15 16.90 39.68
C GLY A 59 -13.53 15.50 39.52
N THR A 60 -13.16 14.87 40.65
CA THR A 60 -12.64 13.48 40.73
C THR A 60 -13.69 12.42 41.11
N PHE A 61 -14.98 12.71 40.88
CA PHE A 61 -16.09 11.81 41.20
C PHE A 61 -15.83 10.40 40.69
N THR A 62 -15.88 9.43 41.61
CA THR A 62 -15.66 8.02 41.33
C THR A 62 -16.82 7.18 41.86
N LEU A 63 -17.45 6.38 40.99
CA LEU A 63 -18.41 5.36 41.44
C LEU A 63 -17.68 4.28 42.26
N PRO A 64 -18.23 3.84 43.41
CA PRO A 64 -17.58 2.82 44.25
C PRO A 64 -17.38 1.51 43.47
N SER A 65 -16.13 1.06 43.38
CA SER A 65 -15.71 -0.10 42.59
C SER A 65 -16.19 -1.45 43.13
N THR A 66 -16.61 -1.49 44.39
CA THR A 66 -17.10 -2.67 45.10
C THR A 66 -18.58 -2.52 45.45
N TYR A 67 -19.45 -2.76 44.48
CA TYR A 67 -20.86 -3.05 44.75
C TYR A 67 -20.98 -4.54 45.13
N PRO A 68 -21.54 -4.89 46.30
CA PRO A 68 -21.46 -6.26 46.84
C PRO A 68 -22.46 -7.25 46.24
N GLU A 69 -23.43 -6.79 45.45
CA GLU A 69 -24.42 -7.66 44.80
C GLU A 69 -24.04 -7.98 43.35
N LYS A 70 -24.43 -9.18 42.90
CA LYS A 70 -24.31 -9.64 41.49
C LYS A 70 -25.30 -8.96 40.54
N LEU A 71 -26.05 -7.95 40.98
CA LEU A 71 -27.10 -7.30 40.22
C LEU A 71 -26.60 -5.98 39.60
N PRO A 72 -27.07 -5.62 38.40
CA PRO A 72 -26.65 -4.38 37.74
C PRO A 72 -27.15 -3.15 38.49
N LEU A 73 -26.24 -2.24 38.82
CA LEU A 73 -26.57 -0.93 39.37
C LEU A 73 -26.92 0.03 38.23
N ASN A 74 -28.07 0.69 38.33
CA ASN A 74 -28.47 1.78 37.44
C ASN A 74 -28.16 3.13 38.10
N VAL A 75 -27.48 4.04 37.41
CA VAL A 75 -27.21 5.40 37.87
C VAL A 75 -27.78 6.37 36.83
N VAL A 76 -28.64 7.28 37.27
CA VAL A 76 -29.26 8.33 36.45
C VAL A 76 -28.83 9.69 37.01
N LEU A 77 -27.92 10.39 36.32
CA LEU A 77 -27.47 11.73 36.68
C LEU A 77 -28.22 12.77 35.85
N MET A 78 -28.91 13.70 36.51
CA MET A 78 -29.63 14.80 35.88
C MET A 78 -29.11 16.15 36.37
N ALA A 79 -28.67 17.04 35.46
CA ALA A 79 -28.20 18.39 35.82
C ALA A 79 -28.65 19.48 34.83
N ASP A 80 -28.75 20.74 35.24
CA ASP A 80 -28.92 21.85 34.29
C ASP A 80 -27.58 22.20 33.62
N THR A 81 -26.49 22.21 34.40
CA THR A 81 -25.11 22.31 33.93
C THR A 81 -24.25 21.22 34.57
N LEU A 82 -23.45 20.53 33.77
CA LEU A 82 -22.44 19.57 34.22
C LEU A 82 -21.07 20.11 33.85
N ARG A 83 -20.18 20.24 34.82
CA ARG A 83 -18.80 20.69 34.61
C ARG A 83 -17.86 19.50 34.75
N LEU A 84 -16.81 19.54 33.95
CA LEU A 84 -15.66 18.66 34.04
C LEU A 84 -14.45 19.57 34.22
N SER A 85 -14.08 19.91 35.46
CA SER A 85 -12.80 20.59 35.71
C SER A 85 -11.62 19.64 35.80
N GLN A 86 -11.87 18.36 36.11
CA GLN A 86 -10.87 17.31 36.31
C GLN A 86 -11.37 15.96 35.73
N ILE A 87 -10.66 14.88 36.03
CA ILE A 87 -10.98 13.52 35.54
C ILE A 87 -12.01 12.85 36.45
N ALA A 88 -13.23 12.69 35.97
CA ALA A 88 -14.30 11.94 36.64
C ALA A 88 -14.34 10.49 36.13
N HIS A 89 -14.26 9.52 37.05
CA HIS A 89 -14.05 8.12 36.74
C HIS A 89 -15.31 7.26 36.97
N PHE A 90 -15.79 6.60 35.93
CA PHE A 90 -16.97 5.75 35.98
C PHE A 90 -16.58 4.29 35.70
N GLY A 91 -16.54 3.47 36.75
CA GLY A 91 -16.39 2.02 36.60
C GLY A 91 -17.67 1.39 36.07
N LEU A 92 -17.68 0.90 34.82
CA LEU A 92 -18.87 0.34 34.17
C LEU A 92 -19.06 -1.18 34.39
N SER A 93 -18.16 -1.80 35.16
CA SER A 93 -18.19 -3.23 35.50
C SER A 93 -17.55 -3.46 36.87
N SER A 94 -18.17 -4.29 37.73
CA SER A 94 -17.53 -4.75 38.97
C SER A 94 -16.58 -5.93 38.69
N ALA A 95 -15.62 -6.17 39.60
CA ALA A 95 -14.76 -7.36 39.53
C ALA A 95 -15.55 -8.69 39.63
N GLN A 96 -16.81 -8.62 40.08
CA GLN A 96 -17.72 -9.76 40.23
C GLN A 96 -18.65 -9.98 39.01
N GLY A 97 -18.56 -9.14 37.98
CA GLY A 97 -19.27 -9.33 36.70
C GLY A 97 -20.59 -8.58 36.53
N ALA A 98 -21.04 -7.84 37.53
CA ALA A 98 -22.21 -6.97 37.39
C ALA A 98 -21.84 -5.71 36.58
N GLY A 99 -22.55 -5.47 35.48
CA GLY A 99 -22.43 -4.26 34.67
C GLY A 99 -23.21 -3.09 35.27
N PHE A 100 -22.66 -1.88 35.19
CA PHE A 100 -23.34 -0.66 35.63
C PHE A 100 -24.01 0.02 34.43
N ASN A 101 -25.30 0.34 34.55
CA ASN A 101 -26.01 1.16 33.58
C ASN A 101 -25.90 2.63 34.01
N LEU A 102 -25.35 3.51 33.17
CA LEU A 102 -25.21 4.93 33.46
C LEU A 102 -25.95 5.77 32.43
N LEU A 103 -26.87 6.62 32.90
CA LEU A 103 -27.65 7.57 32.12
C LEU A 103 -27.39 8.98 32.63
N ILE A 104 -26.73 9.81 31.81
CA ILE A 104 -26.49 11.23 32.09
C ILE A 104 -27.48 12.04 31.23
N ILE A 105 -28.21 12.99 31.83
CA ILE A 105 -29.16 13.88 31.15
C ILE A 105 -28.92 15.31 31.61
N VAL A 106 -28.36 16.15 30.75
CA VAL A 106 -27.91 17.50 31.13
C VAL A 106 -28.31 18.56 30.10
N ARG A 107 -28.63 19.80 30.50
CA ARG A 107 -28.88 20.85 29.49
C ARG A 107 -27.57 21.38 28.89
N GLN A 108 -26.49 21.42 29.68
CA GLN A 108 -25.21 21.97 29.25
C GLN A 108 -24.04 21.20 29.86
N VAL A 109 -23.06 20.82 29.04
CA VAL A 109 -21.74 20.35 29.50
C VAL A 109 -20.72 21.47 29.35
N ILE A 110 -19.88 21.68 30.36
CA ILE A 110 -18.74 22.61 30.31
C ILE A 110 -17.47 21.83 30.63
N VAL A 111 -16.55 21.76 29.66
CA VAL A 111 -15.31 20.99 29.78
C VAL A 111 -14.14 21.95 29.95
N GLY A 112 -13.57 21.96 31.16
CA GLY A 112 -12.36 22.70 31.47
C GLY A 112 -11.11 22.03 30.91
N GLU A 113 -9.96 22.70 31.01
CA GLU A 113 -8.67 22.27 30.46
C GLU A 113 -8.31 20.80 30.80
N ALA A 114 -8.42 20.41 32.08
CA ALA A 114 -8.17 19.06 32.58
C ALA A 114 -9.43 18.18 32.70
N GLY A 115 -10.56 18.62 32.16
CA GLY A 115 -11.85 17.95 32.26
C GLY A 115 -11.91 16.69 31.41
N VAL A 116 -12.06 15.51 32.03
CA VAL A 116 -12.19 14.23 31.32
C VAL A 116 -13.29 13.38 31.94
N LEU A 117 -14.15 12.79 31.12
CA LEU A 117 -14.96 11.63 31.54
C LEU A 117 -14.19 10.36 31.18
N ASP A 118 -13.72 9.61 32.19
CA ASP A 118 -13.02 8.34 32.01
C ASP A 118 -13.92 7.15 32.37
N PHE A 119 -14.27 6.33 31.38
CA PHE A 119 -15.06 5.12 31.57
C PHE A 119 -14.16 3.90 31.65
N LYS A 120 -14.15 3.25 32.81
CA LYS A 120 -13.23 2.15 33.12
C LYS A 120 -13.94 0.79 33.11
N MET A 121 -13.37 -0.18 32.39
CA MET A 121 -13.86 -1.55 32.34
C MET A 121 -12.83 -2.55 32.89
N LEU A 122 -13.33 -3.55 33.63
CA LEU A 122 -12.60 -4.60 34.34
C LEU A 122 -12.97 -6.00 33.81
N GLY A 123 -12.90 -6.17 32.48
CA GLY A 123 -12.84 -7.49 31.84
C GLY A 123 -14.09 -8.38 31.87
N GLN A 124 -15.26 -7.86 32.28
CA GLN A 124 -16.55 -8.58 32.20
C GLN A 124 -17.62 -7.73 31.49
N SER A 125 -18.81 -8.30 31.29
CA SER A 125 -19.97 -7.63 30.68
C SER A 125 -20.29 -6.31 31.40
N CYS A 126 -20.22 -5.20 30.67
CA CYS A 126 -20.60 -3.88 31.16
C CYS A 126 -22.11 -3.66 31.03
N GLY A 127 -22.62 -2.64 31.73
CA GLY A 127 -23.96 -2.12 31.45
C GLY A 127 -23.93 -1.08 30.33
N SER A 128 -25.09 -0.49 30.06
CA SER A 128 -25.28 0.54 29.02
C SER A 128 -24.89 1.94 29.50
N LEU A 129 -24.16 2.69 28.67
CA LEU A 129 -23.87 4.10 28.88
C LEU A 129 -24.72 4.96 27.93
N ARG A 130 -25.39 5.99 28.45
CA ARG A 130 -26.21 6.92 27.66
C ARG A 130 -25.96 8.34 28.15
N ILE A 131 -25.65 9.27 27.24
CA ILE A 131 -25.41 10.68 27.60
C ILE A 131 -26.25 11.58 26.69
N PHE A 132 -27.25 12.22 27.28
CA PHE A 132 -28.07 13.23 26.63
C PHE A 132 -27.60 14.60 27.09
N TYR A 133 -27.11 15.44 26.18
CA TYR A 133 -26.79 16.83 26.50
C TYR A 133 -27.41 17.83 25.52
N GLY A 134 -27.88 18.96 26.04
CA GLY A 134 -28.50 20.00 25.21
C GLY A 134 -27.51 20.95 24.51
N SER A 135 -26.29 21.09 25.04
CA SER A 135 -25.20 21.88 24.48
C SER A 135 -23.87 21.52 25.16
N ALA A 136 -22.75 21.67 24.46
CA ALA A 136 -21.41 21.55 25.03
C ALA A 136 -20.63 22.87 24.88
N ARG A 137 -19.77 23.19 25.85
CA ARG A 137 -18.78 24.27 25.76
C ARG A 137 -17.44 23.77 26.26
N PHE A 138 -16.40 24.03 25.47
CA PHE A 138 -15.01 23.81 25.87
C PHE A 138 -14.42 25.15 26.26
N GLU A 139 -13.46 25.15 27.19
CA GLU A 139 -12.66 26.34 27.46
C GLU A 139 -11.86 26.77 26.20
N PRO A 140 -11.64 28.09 26.00
CA PRO A 140 -10.92 28.59 24.84
C PRO A 140 -9.53 27.94 24.74
N PHE A 141 -8.99 27.89 23.52
CA PHE A 141 -7.73 27.24 23.14
C PHE A 141 -7.73 25.71 23.08
N THR A 142 -8.80 25.01 23.50
CA THR A 142 -8.95 23.57 23.25
C THR A 142 -9.07 23.27 21.75
N THR A 143 -8.16 22.49 21.18
CA THR A 143 -8.21 22.04 19.77
C THR A 143 -9.23 20.91 19.56
N SER A 144 -9.59 20.63 18.30
CA SER A 144 -10.55 19.57 17.97
C SER A 144 -10.08 18.16 18.34
N VAL A 145 -8.76 17.93 18.34
CA VAL A 145 -8.16 16.65 18.76
C VAL A 145 -8.26 16.51 20.29
N GLU A 146 -7.85 17.54 21.04
CA GLU A 146 -7.95 17.56 22.50
C GLU A 146 -9.40 17.45 22.99
N ALA A 147 -10.36 18.07 22.28
CA ALA A 147 -11.78 17.98 22.61
C ALA A 147 -12.32 16.54 22.54
N ALA A 148 -11.83 15.72 21.59
CA ALA A 148 -12.19 14.32 21.47
C ALA A 148 -11.56 13.45 22.57
N GLU A 149 -10.32 13.75 22.98
CA GLU A 149 -9.62 13.01 24.04
C GLU A 149 -10.24 13.20 25.44
N ARG A 150 -11.05 14.25 25.65
CA ARG A 150 -11.74 14.52 26.92
C ARG A 150 -12.93 13.60 27.23
N PHE A 151 -13.31 12.71 26.31
CA PHE A 151 -14.24 11.61 26.56
C PHE A 151 -13.49 10.27 26.38
N LYS A 152 -12.81 9.83 27.43
CA LYS A 152 -11.85 8.72 27.38
C LYS A 152 -12.50 7.41 27.84
N PHE A 153 -12.21 6.33 27.12
CA PHE A 153 -12.53 4.97 27.54
C PHE A 153 -11.23 4.24 27.87
N SER A 154 -11.03 3.85 29.13
CA SER A 154 -9.81 3.17 29.58
C SER A 154 -10.08 1.69 29.88
N LEU A 155 -9.50 0.81 29.06
CA LEU A 155 -9.57 -0.64 29.26
C LEU A 155 -8.40 -1.13 30.11
N GLN A 156 -8.64 -1.53 31.37
CA GLN A 156 -7.60 -2.18 32.16
C GLN A 156 -7.56 -3.69 31.85
N LYS A 157 -6.52 -4.14 31.14
CA LYS A 157 -6.24 -5.58 30.97
C LYS A 157 -6.00 -6.23 32.34
N LEU A 158 -6.92 -7.10 32.75
CA LEU A 158 -6.68 -8.00 33.89
C LEU A 158 -5.43 -8.86 33.61
N ARG A 159 -4.44 -8.79 34.49
CA ARG A 159 -3.24 -9.64 34.40
C ARG A 159 -3.62 -11.12 34.60
N ARG A 160 -2.87 -12.02 33.94
CA ARG A 160 -3.05 -13.50 33.94
C ARG A 160 -3.09 -14.19 35.32
N SER A 161 -2.85 -13.47 36.43
CA SER A 161 -2.70 -14.03 37.77
C SER A 161 -3.98 -14.65 38.37
N ALA A 162 -5.15 -14.49 37.74
CA ALA A 162 -6.41 -15.07 38.22
C ALA A 162 -6.63 -16.56 37.83
N PHE A 163 -5.79 -17.14 36.96
CA PHE A 163 -6.03 -18.47 36.38
C PHE A 163 -5.02 -19.57 36.77
N SER A 164 -4.07 -19.29 37.68
CA SER A 164 -3.06 -20.28 38.12
C SER A 164 -3.59 -21.39 39.06
N GLY A 165 -4.91 -21.47 39.30
CA GLY A 165 -5.52 -22.43 40.23
C GLY A 165 -6.27 -23.61 39.59
N TYR A 166 -6.26 -23.75 38.25
CA TYR A 166 -7.14 -24.69 37.53
C TYR A 166 -6.46 -25.40 36.33
N GLN A 167 -5.19 -25.79 36.44
CA GLN A 167 -4.52 -26.53 35.36
C GLN A 167 -4.85 -28.03 35.30
N ASP A 168 -5.30 -28.66 36.39
CA ASP A 168 -5.34 -30.13 36.50
C ASP A 168 -6.61 -30.82 35.95
N LYS A 169 -7.44 -30.15 35.14
CA LYS A 169 -8.77 -30.68 34.73
C LYS A 169 -9.17 -30.56 33.25
N PHE A 170 -8.27 -30.21 32.34
CA PHE A 170 -8.57 -30.21 30.91
C PHE A 170 -7.57 -31.02 30.09
N ASN A 171 -8.10 -31.90 29.25
CA ASN A 171 -7.34 -32.73 28.32
C ASN A 171 -6.91 -31.89 27.09
N GLU A 172 -5.72 -32.12 26.54
CA GLU A 172 -5.15 -31.26 25.47
C GLU A 172 -6.02 -31.19 24.20
N THR A 173 -6.82 -32.23 23.94
CA THR A 173 -7.79 -32.27 22.85
C THR A 173 -8.91 -31.24 23.00
N ASP A 174 -9.38 -30.94 24.22
CA ASP A 174 -10.40 -29.90 24.46
C ASP A 174 -9.80 -28.49 24.38
N LEU A 175 -8.55 -28.31 24.80
CA LEU A 175 -7.82 -27.05 24.61
C LEU A 175 -7.74 -26.66 23.12
N SER A 176 -7.62 -27.62 22.20
CA SER A 176 -7.62 -27.34 20.75
C SER A 176 -8.96 -26.85 20.20
N LYS A 177 -10.09 -27.26 20.80
CA LYS A 177 -11.43 -26.77 20.45
C LYS A 177 -11.71 -25.41 21.09
N ILE A 178 -11.38 -25.26 22.38
CA ILE A 178 -11.55 -24.03 23.14
C ILE A 178 -10.68 -22.91 22.55
N ALA A 179 -9.42 -23.16 22.19
CA ALA A 179 -8.53 -22.18 21.58
C ALA A 179 -8.95 -21.72 20.17
N ARG A 180 -9.76 -22.50 19.44
CA ARG A 180 -10.39 -22.06 18.18
C ARG A 180 -11.68 -21.26 18.39
N GLN A 181 -12.27 -21.32 19.58
CA GLN A 181 -13.49 -20.60 19.94
C GLN A 181 -13.22 -19.34 20.79
N LEU A 182 -12.01 -19.24 21.36
CA LEU A 182 -11.51 -18.13 22.17
C LEU A 182 -10.14 -17.66 21.67
N VAL A 183 -10.11 -17.00 20.50
CA VAL A 183 -9.51 -15.66 20.29
C VAL A 183 -9.90 -15.20 18.87
N SER A 184 -10.81 -14.24 18.82
CA SER A 184 -10.74 -13.13 17.87
C SER A 184 -11.11 -11.85 18.63
N THR A 185 -10.55 -11.67 19.84
CA THR A 185 -10.95 -10.58 20.75
C THR A 185 -10.61 -9.22 20.21
N HIS A 186 -11.61 -8.37 20.28
CA HIS A 186 -11.75 -7.25 19.41
C HIS A 186 -12.77 -6.28 20.13
N GLN A 187 -12.86 -4.95 19.86
CA GLN A 187 -13.73 -3.92 20.51
C GLN A 187 -13.99 -2.64 19.63
N SER A 188 -15.24 -2.23 19.37
CA SER A 188 -15.58 -1.02 18.58
C SER A 188 -16.55 -0.09 19.32
N VAL A 189 -16.51 1.20 18.98
CA VAL A 189 -17.36 2.25 19.55
C VAL A 189 -18.23 2.83 18.43
N TYR A 190 -19.54 2.96 18.70
CA TYR A 190 -20.47 3.64 17.81
C TYR A 190 -20.71 5.07 18.27
N ILE A 191 -20.57 6.03 17.35
CA ILE A 191 -21.05 7.40 17.47
C ILE A 191 -22.14 7.56 16.39
N LEU A 192 -23.32 8.04 16.77
CA LEU A 192 -24.42 8.36 15.87
C LEU A 192 -24.66 9.87 15.93
N ASP A 193 -24.47 10.57 14.81
CA ASP A 193 -24.57 12.04 14.74
C ASP A 193 -26.02 12.54 14.60
N ASP A 194 -26.30 13.58 15.40
CA ASP A 194 -27.29 14.66 15.33
C ASP A 194 -28.74 14.41 14.82
N ILE A 195 -29.70 14.75 15.69
CA ILE A 195 -31.06 15.19 15.33
C ILE A 195 -31.05 16.73 15.32
N LEU A 196 -31.23 17.33 14.14
CA LEU A 196 -31.08 18.77 13.94
C LEU A 196 -32.32 19.57 14.41
N ILE A 197 -32.25 20.18 15.60
CA ILE A 197 -33.17 21.25 16.01
C ILE A 197 -32.59 22.60 15.58
N LYS A 198 -33.24 23.29 14.64
CA LYS A 198 -32.79 24.58 14.08
C LYS A 198 -32.68 25.69 15.15
N PRO A 199 -31.55 26.42 15.22
CA PRO A 199 -31.48 27.79 15.74
C PRO A 199 -31.39 28.82 14.60
N SER A 200 -31.79 30.06 14.89
CA SER A 200 -31.87 31.18 13.94
C SER A 200 -30.56 31.94 13.74
N ASN A 201 -30.35 32.42 12.50
CA ASN A 201 -29.43 33.49 12.06
C ASN A 201 -28.60 34.24 13.12
N THR A 202 -27.32 33.88 13.27
CA THR A 202 -26.20 34.82 13.47
C THR A 202 -24.94 34.24 12.81
N GLY A 203 -24.14 35.07 12.14
CA GLY A 203 -23.02 34.61 11.31
C GLY A 203 -21.65 34.72 11.98
N TYR A 204 -20.80 33.71 11.79
CA TYR A 204 -19.33 33.73 11.98
C TYR A 204 -18.68 32.78 10.95
N PRO A 205 -17.35 32.87 10.66
CA PRO A 205 -16.81 32.55 9.35
C PRO A 205 -16.47 31.07 9.06
N ILE A 206 -16.23 30.83 7.78
CA ILE A 206 -16.02 29.53 7.11
C ILE A 206 -14.64 28.96 7.48
N ALA A 207 -14.56 28.11 8.51
CA ALA A 207 -13.37 27.33 8.84
C ALA A 207 -13.65 26.04 9.66
N PHE A 208 -14.73 25.32 9.36
CA PHE A 208 -15.01 23.99 9.94
C PHE A 208 -15.10 22.93 8.84
N LYS A 209 -13.96 22.32 8.50
CA LYS A 209 -13.90 21.15 7.61
C LYS A 209 -13.88 19.89 8.46
N THR A 210 -14.93 19.08 8.33
CA THR A 210 -15.06 17.69 8.81
C THR A 210 -14.83 17.44 10.31
N GLY A 211 -15.93 17.49 11.07
CA GLY A 211 -16.01 17.12 12.49
C GLY A 211 -17.24 17.74 13.13
N PHE A 212 -18.42 17.13 12.93
CA PHE A 212 -19.66 17.62 13.54
C PHE A 212 -19.83 17.07 14.95
N ALA A 213 -20.26 17.94 15.86
CA ALA A 213 -20.88 17.61 17.13
C ALA A 213 -21.68 18.85 17.57
N LEU A 214 -22.89 19.03 17.01
CA LEU A 214 -23.71 20.23 17.25
C LEU A 214 -25.13 19.86 17.71
N ASN A 215 -25.20 19.56 19.01
CA ASN A 215 -26.41 19.27 19.79
C ASN A 215 -27.11 17.95 19.42
N GLY A 216 -26.72 16.87 20.08
CA GLY A 216 -27.29 15.54 19.90
C GLY A 216 -27.24 14.67 21.16
N ALA A 217 -28.13 13.67 21.21
CA ALA A 217 -28.06 12.60 22.21
C ALA A 217 -27.00 11.58 21.80
N VAL A 218 -26.06 11.24 22.70
CA VAL A 218 -25.00 10.28 22.40
C VAL A 218 -25.37 8.89 22.95
N TRP A 219 -25.48 7.93 22.05
CA TRP A 219 -25.87 6.55 22.33
C TRP A 219 -24.65 5.64 22.27
N PHE A 220 -24.23 5.10 23.42
CA PHE A 220 -23.18 4.07 23.47
C PHE A 220 -23.81 2.71 23.76
N THR A 221 -23.66 1.77 22.82
CA THR A 221 -23.92 0.34 23.07
C THR A 221 -22.61 -0.41 22.99
N CYS A 222 -22.10 -0.84 24.14
CA CYS A 222 -20.86 -1.59 24.23
C CYS A 222 -21.10 -3.07 23.91
N ALA A 223 -20.85 -3.45 22.65
CA ALA A 223 -20.52 -4.82 22.27
C ALA A 223 -19.04 -4.88 21.89
N ALA A 224 -18.38 -6.00 22.14
CA ALA A 224 -17.00 -6.20 21.67
C ALA A 224 -16.94 -6.32 20.11
N TYR A 225 -15.75 -6.22 19.50
CA TYR A 225 -15.25 -6.38 18.09
C TYR A 225 -14.59 -5.10 17.36
N THR A 226 -13.30 -5.08 16.87
CA THR A 226 -12.24 -3.97 16.79
C THR A 226 -11.75 -3.50 15.40
N ALA A 227 -10.95 -2.41 15.44
CA ALA A 227 -9.58 -2.23 14.86
C ALA A 227 -8.95 -3.43 14.12
N ASP A 228 -8.37 -3.26 12.94
CA ASP A 228 -7.37 -2.21 12.61
C ASP A 228 -7.76 -1.11 11.60
N SER A 229 -6.88 -0.11 11.50
CA SER A 229 -6.85 1.05 10.59
C SER A 229 -7.73 2.26 10.95
N GLY A 230 -7.11 3.44 10.92
CA GLY A 230 -7.75 4.74 11.11
C GLY A 230 -8.36 5.30 9.83
N GLU A 231 -9.49 4.75 9.39
CA GLU A 231 -10.42 5.41 8.47
C GLU A 231 -11.74 5.69 9.23
N LEU A 232 -12.41 6.80 8.90
CA LEU A 232 -13.75 7.11 9.43
C LEU A 232 -14.77 6.08 8.87
N MET A 233 -14.94 4.97 9.57
CA MET A 233 -15.92 3.95 9.20
C MET A 233 -17.34 4.41 9.50
N ILE A 234 -18.09 4.72 8.44
CA ILE A 234 -19.47 4.24 8.38
C ILE A 234 -19.35 2.73 8.18
N SER A 235 -19.74 1.93 9.20
CA SER A 235 -19.33 0.53 9.30
C SER A 235 -19.73 -0.31 8.08
N GLN A 236 -18.74 -0.98 7.48
CA GLN A 236 -18.98 -1.96 6.41
C GLN A 236 -19.42 -3.34 6.94
N ASP A 237 -19.44 -3.52 8.26
CA ASP A 237 -19.83 -4.76 8.95
C ASP A 237 -21.16 -4.65 9.71
N LEU A 238 -22.16 -4.01 9.11
CA LEU A 238 -23.59 -4.23 9.46
C LEU A 238 -24.06 -5.63 8.98
N LYS A 239 -23.37 -6.66 9.47
CA LYS A 239 -23.78 -8.08 9.47
C LYS A 239 -24.34 -8.54 10.82
N ALA A 240 -24.28 -7.69 11.86
CA ALA A 240 -25.25 -7.79 12.94
C ALA A 240 -26.64 -7.80 12.29
N ALA A 241 -27.48 -8.77 12.64
CA ALA A 241 -28.78 -8.93 12.02
C ALA A 241 -29.52 -7.59 12.08
N THR A 242 -30.04 -7.12 10.94
CA THR A 242 -30.72 -5.82 10.84
C THR A 242 -31.73 -5.65 11.97
N ASP A 243 -32.37 -6.75 12.35
CA ASP A 243 -33.32 -6.96 13.44
C ASP A 243 -32.90 -6.40 14.82
N ASP A 244 -31.62 -6.34 15.16
CA ASP A 244 -31.14 -5.84 16.47
C ASP A 244 -31.07 -4.29 16.55
N VAL A 245 -31.09 -3.59 15.41
CA VAL A 245 -31.07 -2.11 15.40
C VAL A 245 -32.49 -1.56 15.68
N PRO A 246 -32.69 -0.61 16.62
CA PRO A 246 -34.02 -0.03 16.86
C PRO A 246 -34.66 0.53 15.59
N LYS A 247 -35.96 0.23 15.35
CA LYS A 247 -36.66 0.59 14.09
C LYS A 247 -36.52 2.08 13.73
N GLY A 248 -36.58 2.97 14.72
CA GLY A 248 -36.39 4.41 14.49
C GLY A 248 -34.99 4.77 13.95
N ALA A 249 -33.93 4.12 14.44
CA ALA A 249 -32.58 4.36 13.95
C ALA A 249 -32.39 3.86 12.50
N ARG A 250 -32.97 2.70 12.16
CA ARG A 250 -32.99 2.20 10.77
C ARG A 250 -33.71 3.17 9.82
N LEU A 251 -34.87 3.70 10.24
CA LEU A 251 -35.62 4.69 9.46
C LEU A 251 -34.81 5.98 9.23
N TYR A 252 -34.16 6.54 10.25
CA TYR A 252 -33.32 7.73 10.08
C TYR A 252 -32.10 7.47 9.16
N GLN A 253 -31.44 6.32 9.29
CA GLN A 253 -30.33 5.93 8.42
C GLN A 253 -30.76 5.80 6.95
N SER A 254 -31.93 5.20 6.73
CA SER A 254 -32.57 5.03 5.43
C SER A 254 -32.93 6.38 4.79
N GLN A 255 -33.60 7.28 5.53
CA GLN A 255 -33.91 8.65 5.09
C GLN A 255 -32.66 9.49 4.79
N TRP A 256 -31.61 9.39 5.62
CA TRP A 256 -30.33 10.06 5.37
C TRP A 256 -29.69 9.59 4.05
N MET A 257 -29.72 8.27 3.79
CA MET A 257 -29.20 7.70 2.56
C MET A 257 -30.00 8.14 1.33
N VAL A 258 -31.33 8.17 1.41
CA VAL A 258 -32.21 8.67 0.34
C VAL A 258 -31.92 10.15 0.04
N SER A 259 -31.78 10.99 1.06
CA SER A 259 -31.37 12.40 0.91
C SER A 259 -29.99 12.56 0.26
N TRP A 260 -29.02 11.72 0.64
CA TRP A 260 -27.69 11.70 0.04
C TRP A 260 -27.69 11.22 -1.41
N LEU A 261 -28.50 10.19 -1.74
CA LEU A 261 -28.70 9.71 -3.11
C LEU A 261 -29.36 10.78 -3.99
N ASN A 262 -30.35 11.51 -3.47
CA ASN A 262 -30.94 12.67 -4.12
C ASN A 262 -29.89 13.77 -4.44
N LYS A 263 -28.95 14.01 -3.52
CA LYS A 263 -27.82 14.95 -3.75
C LYS A 263 -26.85 14.42 -4.81
N LEU A 264 -26.55 13.12 -4.81
CA LEU A 264 -25.75 12.47 -5.86
C LEU A 264 -26.44 12.57 -7.23
N ASN A 265 -27.74 12.29 -7.31
CA ASN A 265 -28.50 12.34 -8.56
C ASN A 265 -28.42 13.73 -9.22
N LYS A 266 -28.58 14.81 -8.45
CA LYS A 266 -28.38 16.18 -8.94
C LYS A 266 -26.99 16.39 -9.53
N GLN A 267 -25.94 16.03 -8.78
CA GLN A 267 -24.55 16.17 -9.24
C GLN A 267 -24.22 15.34 -10.50
N VAL A 268 -24.82 14.15 -10.62
CA VAL A 268 -24.71 13.28 -11.79
C VAL A 268 -25.44 13.88 -13.00
N LEU A 269 -26.65 14.41 -12.80
CA LEU A 269 -27.41 15.09 -13.85
C LEU A 269 -26.70 16.36 -14.34
N ASP A 270 -26.14 17.16 -13.43
CA ASP A 270 -25.33 18.34 -13.77
C ASP A 270 -24.12 17.96 -14.65
N ALA A 271 -23.36 16.93 -14.26
CA ALA A 271 -22.23 16.42 -15.05
C ALA A 271 -22.66 15.87 -16.42
N VAL A 272 -23.83 15.21 -16.51
CA VAL A 272 -24.42 14.76 -17.78
C VAL A 272 -24.82 15.93 -18.68
N LEU A 273 -25.45 16.97 -18.13
CA LEU A 273 -25.84 18.18 -18.87
C LEU A 273 -24.63 18.92 -19.43
N LEU A 274 -23.56 19.04 -18.62
CA LEU A 274 -22.27 19.61 -19.04
C LEU A 274 -21.46 18.69 -19.97
N LYS A 275 -21.89 17.42 -20.14
CA LYS A 275 -21.19 16.35 -20.86
C LYS A 275 -19.80 16.04 -20.28
N ASP A 276 -19.54 16.39 -19.02
CA ASP A 276 -18.28 16.12 -18.33
C ASP A 276 -18.25 14.66 -17.83
N ARG A 277 -17.66 13.80 -18.66
CA ARG A 277 -17.47 12.38 -18.35
C ARG A 277 -16.47 12.13 -17.22
N ASN A 278 -15.50 13.02 -16.98
CA ASN A 278 -14.52 12.86 -15.90
C ASN A 278 -15.17 13.16 -14.54
N GLN A 279 -15.94 14.25 -14.46
CA GLN A 279 -16.74 14.58 -13.28
C GLN A 279 -17.78 13.49 -12.98
N LEU A 280 -18.49 13.01 -14.02
CA LEU A 280 -19.44 11.90 -13.91
C LEU A 280 -18.78 10.62 -13.36
N LEU A 281 -17.61 10.26 -13.89
CA LEU A 281 -16.83 9.12 -13.47
C LEU A 281 -16.41 9.25 -11.99
N GLY A 282 -15.85 10.39 -11.57
CA GLY A 282 -15.47 10.64 -10.17
C GLY A 282 -16.66 10.59 -9.21
N HIS A 283 -17.84 11.08 -9.62
CA HIS A 283 -19.07 10.96 -8.85
C HIS A 283 -19.49 9.50 -8.60
N PHE A 284 -19.34 8.60 -9.58
CA PHE A 284 -19.63 7.18 -9.39
C PHE A 284 -18.50 6.43 -8.65
N GLN A 285 -17.21 6.71 -8.93
CA GLN A 285 -16.10 5.99 -8.29
C GLN A 285 -16.07 6.18 -6.77
N ASN A 286 -16.26 7.42 -6.31
CA ASN A 286 -16.19 7.74 -4.88
C ASN A 286 -17.41 7.27 -4.08
N ARG A 287 -18.42 6.67 -4.75
CA ARG A 287 -19.76 6.46 -4.17
C ARG A 287 -20.36 5.08 -4.47
N ALA A 288 -19.85 4.34 -5.45
CA ALA A 288 -20.30 2.97 -5.76
C ALA A 288 -20.18 2.02 -4.56
N LYS A 289 -19.16 2.20 -3.70
CA LYS A 289 -19.01 1.43 -2.46
C LYS A 289 -20.16 1.68 -1.48
N MET A 290 -20.61 2.92 -1.31
CA MET A 290 -21.74 3.26 -0.44
C MET A 290 -23.06 2.68 -0.98
N VAL A 291 -23.34 2.85 -2.27
CA VAL A 291 -24.58 2.33 -2.90
C VAL A 291 -24.72 0.82 -2.70
N LYS A 292 -23.61 0.06 -2.83
CA LYS A 292 -23.61 -1.40 -2.63
C LYS A 292 -23.62 -1.83 -1.15
N ALA A 293 -22.93 -1.10 -0.27
CA ALA A 293 -22.86 -1.45 1.15
C ALA A 293 -24.16 -1.13 1.92
N MET A 294 -24.95 -0.18 1.43
CA MET A 294 -26.09 0.37 2.18
C MET A 294 -27.46 -0.04 1.62
N SER A 295 -27.55 -0.75 0.49
CA SER A 295 -28.85 -1.23 -0.04
C SER A 295 -29.61 -2.15 0.94
N SER A 296 -28.91 -2.82 1.86
CA SER A 296 -29.48 -3.63 2.94
C SER A 296 -29.93 -2.83 4.17
N ALA A 297 -29.66 -1.51 4.22
CA ALA A 297 -30.05 -0.62 5.32
C ALA A 297 -31.29 0.24 5.00
N ILE A 298 -31.86 0.13 3.79
CA ILE A 298 -33.13 0.75 3.44
C ILE A 298 -34.27 -0.01 4.13
N VAL A 299 -35.13 0.72 4.84
CA VAL A 299 -36.37 0.14 5.40
C VAL A 299 -37.48 0.15 4.34
N SER A 300 -38.48 -0.71 4.53
CA SER A 300 -39.65 -0.83 3.64
C SER A 300 -40.32 0.51 3.33
N GLU A 301 -40.37 1.41 4.30
CA GLU A 301 -41.04 2.70 4.23
C GLU A 301 -40.38 3.71 3.27
N ASP A 302 -39.07 3.61 3.02
CA ASP A 302 -38.35 4.51 2.08
C ASP A 302 -37.94 3.79 0.78
N TYR A 303 -38.29 2.51 0.61
CA TYR A 303 -37.79 1.68 -0.50
C TYR A 303 -38.21 2.19 -1.88
N ASP A 304 -39.43 2.72 -1.99
CA ASP A 304 -39.94 3.29 -3.26
C ASP A 304 -39.16 4.55 -3.67
N GLU A 305 -38.87 5.46 -2.73
CA GLU A 305 -38.06 6.66 -3.02
C GLU A 305 -36.61 6.28 -3.36
N TYR A 306 -36.02 5.34 -2.60
CA TYR A 306 -34.70 4.77 -2.91
C TYR A 306 -34.64 4.21 -4.34
N SER A 307 -35.61 3.38 -4.72
CA SER A 307 -35.68 2.75 -6.03
C SER A 307 -35.79 3.78 -7.16
N GLN A 308 -36.64 4.80 -6.98
CA GLN A 308 -36.83 5.91 -7.92
C GLN A 308 -35.55 6.74 -8.15
N ILE A 309 -34.61 6.77 -7.21
CA ILE A 309 -33.33 7.49 -7.36
C ILE A 309 -32.24 6.57 -7.92
N VAL A 310 -32.15 5.33 -7.44
CA VAL A 310 -31.07 4.40 -7.79
C VAL A 310 -31.21 3.87 -9.21
N MET A 311 -32.42 3.59 -9.69
CA MET A 311 -32.62 3.08 -11.06
C MET A 311 -32.14 4.08 -12.13
N PRO A 312 -32.52 5.38 -12.11
CA PRO A 312 -31.95 6.38 -13.02
C PRO A 312 -30.43 6.56 -12.89
N LEU A 313 -29.86 6.45 -11.68
CA LEU A 313 -28.41 6.50 -11.48
C LEU A 313 -27.69 5.32 -12.17
N ILE A 314 -28.26 4.12 -12.10
CA ILE A 314 -27.77 2.93 -12.82
C ILE A 314 -27.90 3.15 -14.33
N GLU A 315 -29.05 3.61 -14.83
CA GLU A 315 -29.25 3.87 -16.26
C GLU A 315 -28.29 4.92 -16.82
N ILE A 316 -28.07 6.02 -16.09
CA ILE A 316 -27.11 7.06 -16.46
C ILE A 316 -25.69 6.48 -16.51
N ARG A 317 -25.29 5.73 -15.48
CA ARG A 317 -23.99 5.05 -15.44
C ARG A 317 -23.82 4.12 -16.64
N GLU A 318 -24.85 3.34 -16.97
CA GLU A 318 -24.80 2.38 -18.06
C GLU A 318 -24.72 3.06 -19.44
N LYS A 319 -25.49 4.13 -19.63
CA LYS A 319 -25.59 4.89 -20.88
C LYS A 319 -24.41 5.81 -21.17
N TRP A 320 -23.80 6.41 -20.14
CA TRP A 320 -22.79 7.48 -20.32
C TRP A 320 -21.35 7.07 -20.05
N LEU A 321 -21.10 6.04 -19.22
CA LEU A 321 -19.74 5.55 -18.96
C LEU A 321 -19.43 4.29 -19.80
N PRO A 322 -18.31 4.28 -20.55
CA PRO A 322 -17.89 3.12 -21.33
C PRO A 322 -17.49 1.94 -20.42
N PRO A 323 -17.45 0.70 -20.94
CA PRO A 323 -17.06 -0.48 -20.17
C PRO A 323 -15.64 -0.39 -19.58
N ILE A 324 -14.74 0.31 -20.28
CA ILE A 324 -13.39 0.62 -19.81
C ILE A 324 -13.10 2.09 -20.09
N TRP A 325 -12.66 2.81 -19.06
CA TRP A 325 -12.01 4.11 -19.21
C TRP A 325 -10.49 3.92 -19.22
N GLN A 326 -9.76 4.73 -20.00
CA GLN A 326 -8.30 4.77 -19.96
C GLN A 326 -7.82 6.20 -19.75
N ASN A 327 -6.83 6.39 -18.88
CA ASN A 327 -6.14 7.66 -18.68
C ASN A 327 -4.68 7.40 -18.26
N TRP A 328 -3.94 8.49 -18.03
CA TRP A 328 -2.57 8.46 -17.55
C TRP A 328 -2.50 9.09 -16.16
N ILE A 329 -1.63 8.55 -15.31
CA ILE A 329 -1.25 9.14 -14.03
C ILE A 329 0.24 9.45 -14.09
N THR A 330 0.58 10.74 -14.11
CA THR A 330 1.95 11.18 -13.86
C THR A 330 2.25 11.05 -12.37
N VAL A 331 3.15 10.14 -11.99
CA VAL A 331 3.70 10.04 -10.64
C VAL A 331 5.13 10.58 -10.62
N GLN A 332 5.58 11.08 -9.47
CA GLN A 332 6.95 11.57 -9.30
C GLN A 332 7.41 11.22 -7.90
N ALA A 333 8.63 10.69 -7.79
CA ALA A 333 9.30 10.50 -6.51
C ALA A 333 10.08 11.77 -6.12
N ALA A 334 10.37 11.95 -4.84
CA ALA A 334 11.21 13.06 -4.37
C ALA A 334 12.58 13.04 -5.10
N GLY A 335 12.88 14.10 -5.84
CA GLY A 335 14.11 14.23 -6.65
C GLY A 335 14.15 13.41 -7.95
N GLY A 336 13.12 12.61 -8.27
CA GLY A 336 13.05 11.82 -9.49
C GLY A 336 12.38 12.55 -10.66
N MET A 337 12.65 12.09 -11.89
CA MET A 337 11.88 12.53 -13.07
C MET A 337 10.43 12.00 -13.00
N PRO A 338 9.42 12.77 -13.46
CA PRO A 338 8.05 12.29 -13.57
C PRO A 338 7.95 11.07 -14.49
N LYS A 339 7.10 10.10 -14.12
CA LYS A 339 6.79 8.89 -14.89
C LYS A 339 5.28 8.79 -15.13
N ASP A 340 4.87 8.61 -16.38
CA ASP A 340 3.48 8.40 -16.75
C ASP A 340 3.10 6.92 -16.72
N ILE A 341 2.20 6.55 -15.81
CA ILE A 341 1.65 5.19 -15.69
C ILE A 341 0.27 5.19 -16.34
N ARG A 342 0.02 4.24 -17.24
CA ARG A 342 -1.32 4.08 -17.83
C ARG A 342 -2.25 3.39 -16.85
N ARG A 343 -3.41 4.01 -16.61
CA ARG A 343 -4.49 3.50 -15.77
C ARG A 343 -5.69 3.10 -16.62
N PHE A 344 -6.31 2.00 -16.22
CA PHE A 344 -7.59 1.52 -16.71
C PHE A 344 -8.61 1.51 -15.57
N ILE A 345 -9.84 1.90 -15.88
CA ILE A 345 -10.95 1.87 -14.94
C ILE A 345 -11.98 0.92 -15.53
N VAL A 346 -12.16 -0.23 -14.89
CA VAL A 346 -13.03 -1.29 -15.39
C VAL A 346 -14.42 -1.14 -14.78
N LYS A 347 -15.46 -1.15 -15.63
CA LYS A 347 -16.86 -1.05 -15.24
C LYS A 347 -17.41 -2.36 -14.66
N ASP A 348 -16.71 -2.87 -13.65
CA ASP A 348 -17.21 -3.85 -12.69
C ASP A 348 -18.18 -3.16 -11.70
N ALA A 349 -18.69 -3.87 -10.70
CA ALA A 349 -19.59 -3.33 -9.67
C ALA A 349 -19.05 -2.10 -8.90
N LEU A 350 -17.74 -1.82 -8.94
CA LEU A 350 -17.08 -0.77 -8.13
C LEU A 350 -16.17 0.19 -8.94
N LEU A 351 -16.22 0.21 -10.27
CA LEU A 351 -15.38 1.06 -11.14
C LEU A 351 -13.89 1.00 -10.75
N ILE A 352 -13.29 -0.18 -10.94
CA ILE A 352 -12.02 -0.56 -10.32
C ILE A 352 -10.83 0.01 -11.10
N ASN A 353 -9.93 0.71 -10.39
CA ASN A 353 -8.67 1.18 -10.94
C ASN A 353 -7.62 0.07 -11.01
N ARG A 354 -7.07 -0.14 -12.21
CA ARG A 354 -5.97 -1.06 -12.50
C ARG A 354 -4.88 -0.32 -13.29
N LEU A 355 -3.63 -0.74 -13.16
CA LEU A 355 -2.49 -0.16 -13.86
C LEU A 355 -2.03 -1.09 -14.99
N ALA A 356 -1.47 -0.50 -16.04
CA ALA A 356 -0.67 -1.23 -17.02
C ALA A 356 0.58 -1.81 -16.34
N PRO A 357 1.16 -2.92 -16.85
CA PRO A 357 2.44 -3.38 -16.39
C PRO A 357 3.50 -2.36 -16.76
N THR A 358 4.44 -2.19 -15.86
CA THR A 358 5.63 -1.34 -16.03
C THR A 358 6.82 -2.18 -16.45
N ASP A 359 6.77 -3.48 -16.14
CA ASP A 359 7.91 -4.39 -16.22
C ASP A 359 7.53 -5.73 -16.86
N ALA A 360 8.53 -6.38 -17.44
CA ALA A 360 8.49 -7.75 -17.93
C ALA A 360 9.68 -8.51 -17.31
N LEU A 361 9.39 -9.30 -16.27
CA LEU A 361 10.39 -10.04 -15.50
C LEU A 361 10.53 -11.47 -16.03
N ILE A 362 11.75 -11.98 -16.21
CA ILE A 362 11.94 -13.36 -16.66
C ILE A 362 11.37 -14.35 -15.64
N GLN A 363 10.69 -15.38 -16.15
CA GLN A 363 10.18 -16.48 -15.34
C GLN A 363 10.98 -17.76 -15.62
N PRO A 364 11.63 -18.37 -14.62
CA PRO A 364 12.28 -19.66 -14.81
C PRO A 364 11.24 -20.73 -15.16
N TYR A 365 11.60 -21.60 -16.09
CA TYR A 365 10.88 -22.82 -16.42
C TYR A 365 10.91 -23.81 -15.23
N PRO A 366 10.01 -24.80 -15.18
CA PRO A 366 9.95 -25.79 -14.09
C PRO A 366 11.23 -26.60 -13.87
N ASN A 367 12.12 -26.68 -14.86
CA ASN A 367 13.45 -27.30 -14.76
C ASN A 367 14.52 -26.39 -14.12
N GLY A 368 14.16 -25.17 -13.71
CA GLY A 368 15.07 -24.17 -13.12
C GLY A 368 15.89 -23.37 -14.14
N LYS A 369 15.75 -23.64 -15.44
CA LYS A 369 16.37 -22.85 -16.52
C LYS A 369 15.52 -21.63 -16.86
N LEU A 370 16.14 -20.56 -17.34
CA LEU A 370 15.44 -19.33 -17.75
C LEU A 370 14.80 -19.42 -19.14
N GLY A 371 15.19 -20.42 -19.93
CA GLY A 371 14.73 -20.60 -21.30
C GLY A 371 15.62 -21.57 -22.07
N ILE A 372 15.43 -21.62 -23.39
CA ILE A 372 16.23 -22.40 -24.34
C ILE A 372 16.93 -21.44 -25.29
N ILE A 373 18.21 -21.69 -25.59
CA ILE A 373 18.98 -21.00 -26.62
C ILE A 373 19.53 -22.03 -27.61
N GLN A 374 19.37 -21.77 -28.90
CA GLN A 374 19.75 -22.71 -29.96
C GLN A 374 20.09 -22.02 -31.27
N TYR A 375 20.93 -22.65 -32.10
CA TYR A 375 21.04 -22.28 -33.52
C TYR A 375 19.73 -22.56 -34.25
N ASP A 376 19.36 -21.71 -35.21
CA ASP A 376 18.34 -22.08 -36.18
C ASP A 376 18.91 -23.14 -37.13
N ASN A 377 18.25 -24.30 -37.21
CA ASN A 377 18.69 -25.43 -38.04
C ASN A 377 18.66 -25.12 -39.54
N LEU A 378 17.81 -24.19 -39.97
CA LEU A 378 17.71 -23.74 -41.37
C LEU A 378 18.66 -22.58 -41.67
N HIS A 379 19.12 -21.88 -40.62
CA HIS A 379 19.86 -20.63 -40.70
C HIS A 379 20.95 -20.60 -39.62
N PRO A 380 22.10 -21.28 -39.84
CA PRO A 380 23.19 -21.34 -38.87
C PRO A 380 23.78 -19.95 -38.53
N ASP A 381 23.48 -18.93 -39.34
CA ASP A 381 23.74 -17.51 -39.11
C ASP A 381 22.81 -16.84 -38.08
N LYS A 382 21.94 -17.61 -37.40
CA LYS A 382 20.93 -17.10 -36.46
C LYS A 382 20.83 -17.95 -35.21
N ILE A 383 20.66 -17.29 -34.08
CA ILE A 383 20.30 -17.90 -32.80
C ILE A 383 18.86 -17.55 -32.44
N THR A 384 18.15 -18.53 -31.91
CA THR A 384 16.83 -18.35 -31.32
C THR A 384 16.89 -18.49 -29.80
N LEU A 385 16.36 -17.51 -29.08
CA LEU A 385 16.10 -17.58 -27.64
C LEU A 385 14.60 -17.78 -27.41
N HIS A 386 14.25 -18.75 -26.57
CA HIS A 386 12.90 -19.05 -26.14
C HIS A 386 12.81 -18.90 -24.62
N PHE A 387 11.96 -17.99 -24.13
CA PHE A 387 11.76 -17.80 -22.69
C PHE A 387 10.38 -17.18 -22.39
N ASP A 388 9.93 -17.31 -21.15
CA ASP A 388 8.68 -16.71 -20.68
C ASP A 388 9.01 -15.49 -19.78
N ALA A 389 8.31 -14.37 -20.00
CA ALA A 389 8.46 -13.14 -19.23
C ALA A 389 7.12 -12.69 -18.64
N LYS A 390 7.06 -12.54 -17.32
CA LYS A 390 5.85 -12.15 -16.58
C LYS A 390 5.69 -10.63 -16.54
N LEU A 391 4.52 -10.15 -16.92
CA LEU A 391 4.10 -8.76 -16.82
C LEU A 391 3.76 -8.42 -15.37
N THR A 392 4.42 -7.40 -14.82
CA THR A 392 4.17 -6.93 -13.45
C THR A 392 4.04 -5.41 -13.38
N VAL A 393 3.55 -4.93 -12.24
CA VAL A 393 3.51 -3.50 -11.90
C VAL A 393 4.48 -3.31 -10.75
N ASP A 394 5.54 -2.54 -10.97
CA ASP A 394 6.51 -2.10 -9.98
C ASP A 394 5.78 -1.64 -8.70
N PRO A 395 6.00 -2.31 -7.55
CA PRO A 395 5.37 -1.96 -6.28
C PRO A 395 5.61 -0.52 -5.82
N TRP A 396 6.75 0.09 -6.16
CA TRP A 396 7.04 1.49 -5.87
C TRP A 396 6.16 2.41 -6.72
N LEU A 397 6.09 2.17 -8.03
CA LEU A 397 5.20 2.92 -8.94
C LEU A 397 3.72 2.73 -8.58
N LYS A 398 3.32 1.53 -8.15
CA LYS A 398 1.99 1.25 -7.60
C LYS A 398 1.72 2.03 -6.31
N SER A 399 2.70 2.13 -5.41
CA SER A 399 2.56 2.89 -4.15
C SER A 399 2.39 4.39 -4.43
N LEU A 400 3.24 4.99 -5.27
CA LEU A 400 3.10 6.39 -5.70
C LEU A 400 1.77 6.66 -6.42
N ALA A 401 1.32 5.77 -7.30
CA ALA A 401 0.02 5.89 -7.96
C ALA A 401 -1.14 5.77 -6.96
N SER A 402 -1.00 4.92 -5.93
CA SER A 402 -2.01 4.77 -4.88
C SER A 402 -2.10 6.01 -3.98
N GLN A 403 -0.96 6.61 -3.62
CA GLN A 403 -0.92 7.87 -2.87
C GLN A 403 -1.63 8.99 -3.64
N LYS A 404 -1.28 9.19 -4.92
CA LYS A 404 -1.87 10.23 -5.76
C LYS A 404 -3.37 10.04 -6.03
N LEU A 405 -3.85 8.79 -6.01
CA LEU A 405 -5.29 8.50 -6.13
C LEU A 405 -6.04 8.57 -4.78
N ALA A 406 -5.36 8.36 -3.66
CA ALA A 406 -5.97 8.53 -2.34
C ALA A 406 -6.41 9.98 -2.09
N GLU A 407 -5.72 10.97 -2.67
CA GLU A 407 -6.13 12.38 -2.70
C GLU A 407 -7.55 12.59 -3.24
N THR A 408 -8.02 11.73 -4.16
CA THR A 408 -9.37 11.78 -4.74
C THR A 408 -10.35 10.78 -4.13
N GLY A 409 -9.92 9.98 -3.13
CA GLY A 409 -10.73 8.91 -2.52
C GLY A 409 -10.66 7.56 -3.26
N GLU A 410 -9.77 7.44 -4.23
CA GLU A 410 -9.63 6.28 -5.10
C GLU A 410 -8.53 5.31 -4.64
N LYS A 411 -8.66 4.00 -4.93
CA LYS A 411 -7.68 2.96 -4.56
C LYS A 411 -7.31 2.10 -5.78
N VAL A 412 -6.03 1.71 -5.91
CA VAL A 412 -5.52 0.83 -7.00
C VAL A 412 -5.63 -0.64 -6.60
N MET A 413 -6.28 -1.47 -7.41
CA MET A 413 -6.44 -2.90 -7.12
C MET A 413 -5.33 -3.79 -7.69
N GLY A 414 -4.55 -3.33 -8.68
CA GLY A 414 -3.40 -4.07 -9.23
C GLY A 414 -3.27 -3.99 -10.76
N LEU A 415 -2.71 -5.03 -11.37
CA LEU A 415 -2.51 -5.15 -12.81
C LEU A 415 -3.83 -5.20 -13.59
N PHE A 416 -3.84 -4.60 -14.77
CA PHE A 416 -4.89 -4.75 -15.78
C PHE A 416 -4.61 -5.94 -16.70
N THR A 417 -5.56 -6.87 -16.80
CA THR A 417 -5.43 -8.14 -17.54
C THR A 417 -6.45 -8.31 -18.67
N HIS A 418 -7.45 -7.41 -18.79
CA HIS A 418 -8.55 -7.54 -19.74
C HIS A 418 -8.20 -7.04 -21.16
N TRP A 419 -7.04 -7.43 -21.69
CA TRP A 419 -6.59 -7.12 -23.05
C TRP A 419 -6.13 -8.33 -23.84
N LYS A 420 -6.02 -8.11 -25.14
CA LYS A 420 -5.30 -8.92 -26.12
C LYS A 420 -4.06 -8.12 -26.53
N LEU A 421 -2.88 -8.72 -26.37
CA LEU A 421 -1.61 -8.16 -26.83
C LEU A 421 -1.29 -8.75 -28.21
N SER A 422 -0.68 -7.96 -29.10
CA SER A 422 -0.45 -8.31 -30.50
C SER A 422 0.66 -7.48 -31.12
N ASN A 423 1.08 -7.86 -32.34
CA ASN A 423 2.02 -7.10 -33.17
C ASN A 423 3.29 -6.66 -32.40
N PRO A 424 4.05 -7.61 -31.83
CA PRO A 424 5.29 -7.29 -31.14
C PRO A 424 6.28 -6.62 -32.09
N LYS A 425 6.95 -5.58 -31.61
CA LYS A 425 8.02 -4.89 -32.32
C LYS A 425 9.14 -4.58 -31.35
N ILE A 426 10.34 -5.07 -31.66
CA ILE A 426 11.60 -4.56 -31.10
C ILE A 426 12.28 -3.76 -32.21
N ILE A 427 12.90 -2.64 -31.84
CA ILE A 427 13.76 -1.85 -32.74
C ILE A 427 15.15 -1.84 -32.11
N SER A 428 15.97 -2.82 -32.49
CA SER A 428 17.38 -2.91 -32.11
C SER A 428 18.14 -3.59 -33.24
N GLU A 429 19.38 -3.16 -33.46
CA GLU A 429 20.38 -3.91 -34.23
C GLU A 429 20.48 -5.34 -33.67
N GLY A 430 20.75 -6.31 -34.56
CA GLY A 430 20.92 -7.73 -34.25
C GLY A 430 19.64 -8.54 -34.13
N VAL A 431 18.48 -7.90 -33.92
CA VAL A 431 17.20 -8.60 -33.79
C VAL A 431 16.54 -8.73 -35.17
N ARG A 432 16.47 -9.95 -35.70
CA ARG A 432 15.79 -10.25 -36.98
C ARG A 432 14.28 -10.36 -36.84
N GLU A 433 13.84 -11.07 -35.81
CA GLU A 433 12.43 -11.43 -35.61
C GLU A 433 12.12 -11.49 -34.12
N ILE A 434 10.89 -11.12 -33.75
CA ILE A 434 10.32 -11.44 -32.45
C ILE A 434 8.89 -11.97 -32.63
N VAL A 435 8.62 -13.12 -32.02
CA VAL A 435 7.28 -13.67 -31.85
C VAL A 435 6.94 -13.63 -30.36
N VAL A 436 5.79 -13.06 -30.02
CA VAL A 436 5.26 -13.00 -28.65
C VAL A 436 3.88 -13.62 -28.62
N VAL A 437 3.70 -14.65 -27.79
CA VAL A 437 2.42 -15.31 -27.54
C VAL A 437 2.00 -14.98 -26.10
N PRO A 438 1.03 -14.07 -25.89
CA PRO A 438 0.56 -13.72 -24.55
C PRO A 438 -0.37 -14.81 -23.99
N ILE A 439 -0.06 -15.26 -22.77
CA ILE A 439 -0.84 -16.21 -21.97
C ILE A 439 -1.12 -15.53 -20.63
N GLU A 440 -2.31 -14.94 -20.50
CA GLU A 440 -2.70 -14.11 -19.34
C GLU A 440 -1.75 -12.94 -19.07
N ASP A 441 -0.96 -12.99 -18.00
CA ASP A 441 0.09 -12.03 -17.65
C ASP A 441 1.51 -12.49 -18.07
N ILE A 442 1.65 -13.66 -18.70
CA ILE A 442 2.93 -14.17 -19.20
C ILE A 442 3.05 -13.89 -20.70
N LEU A 443 4.21 -13.36 -21.12
CA LEU A 443 4.63 -13.28 -22.51
C LEU A 443 5.57 -14.44 -22.82
N ARG A 444 5.13 -15.39 -23.65
CA ARG A 444 6.05 -16.38 -24.24
C ARG A 444 6.75 -15.76 -25.43
N ILE A 445 8.07 -15.68 -25.37
CA ILE A 445 8.89 -14.95 -26.32
C ILE A 445 9.78 -15.93 -27.09
N LYS A 446 9.75 -15.82 -28.42
CA LYS A 446 10.78 -16.34 -29.32
C LYS A 446 11.48 -15.14 -29.94
N LEU A 447 12.76 -14.98 -29.67
CA LEU A 447 13.59 -13.89 -30.18
C LEU A 447 14.65 -14.47 -31.12
N THR A 448 14.62 -14.09 -32.39
CA THR A 448 15.61 -14.53 -33.40
C THR A 448 16.65 -13.42 -33.56
N ILE A 449 17.90 -13.74 -33.23
CA ILE A 449 19.06 -12.85 -33.23
C ILE A 449 20.06 -13.33 -34.30
N GLU A 450 20.75 -12.40 -34.96
CA GLU A 450 21.87 -12.70 -35.87
C GLU A 450 23.05 -13.34 -35.10
N SER A 451 23.82 -14.25 -35.70
CA SER A 451 24.99 -14.86 -35.04
C SER A 451 26.26 -14.00 -35.08
N HIS A 452 26.23 -12.86 -35.78
CA HIS A 452 27.36 -11.94 -35.96
C HIS A 452 27.24 -10.68 -35.09
N ALA A 453 28.15 -9.69 -35.26
CA ALA A 453 28.33 -8.51 -34.38
C ALA A 453 27.05 -7.95 -33.74
N LEU A 454 26.08 -7.61 -34.58
CA LEU A 454 24.90 -6.88 -34.18
C LEU A 454 24.05 -7.73 -33.22
N GLY A 455 24.07 -9.05 -33.38
CA GLY A 455 23.44 -9.98 -32.44
C GLY A 455 24.09 -10.01 -31.06
N ASN A 456 25.42 -9.86 -30.98
CA ASN A 456 26.11 -9.68 -29.70
C ASN A 456 25.72 -8.35 -29.03
N ILE A 457 25.49 -7.29 -29.80
CA ILE A 457 24.92 -6.02 -29.29
C ILE A 457 23.51 -6.26 -28.73
N ALA A 458 22.66 -7.01 -29.43
CA ALA A 458 21.32 -7.36 -28.97
C ALA A 458 21.35 -8.17 -27.66
N LEU A 459 22.19 -9.20 -27.58
CA LEU A 459 22.38 -10.03 -26.37
C LEU A 459 22.91 -9.21 -25.19
N TRP A 460 23.88 -8.32 -25.42
CA TRP A 460 24.42 -7.45 -24.38
C TRP A 460 23.40 -6.43 -23.88
N ARG A 461 22.58 -5.83 -24.77
CA ARG A 461 21.46 -4.95 -24.38
C ARG A 461 20.41 -5.73 -23.58
N LEU A 462 20.07 -6.94 -24.05
CA LEU A 462 19.15 -7.86 -23.38
C LEU A 462 19.65 -8.26 -21.97
N GLY A 463 20.96 -8.41 -21.78
CA GLY A 463 21.58 -8.70 -20.49
C GLY A 463 21.70 -7.51 -19.53
N ARG A 464 21.26 -6.30 -19.91
CA ARG A 464 21.29 -5.09 -19.07
C ARG A 464 19.92 -4.74 -18.50
N GLU A 465 19.90 -3.99 -17.41
CA GLU A 465 18.67 -3.52 -16.74
C GLU A 465 17.68 -2.85 -17.71
N THR A 466 18.17 -2.01 -18.62
CA THR A 466 17.37 -1.30 -19.63
C THR A 466 16.79 -2.21 -20.72
N GLY A 467 17.36 -3.39 -20.90
CA GLY A 467 16.89 -4.40 -21.85
C GLY A 467 16.85 -3.96 -23.32
N LEU A 468 16.05 -4.70 -24.10
CA LEU A 468 15.61 -4.33 -25.44
C LEU A 468 14.22 -3.66 -25.37
N PRO A 469 13.98 -2.54 -26.08
CA PRO A 469 12.67 -1.87 -26.06
C PRO A 469 11.63 -2.69 -26.84
N LEU A 470 10.70 -3.30 -26.11
CA LEU A 470 9.56 -4.06 -26.64
C LEU A 470 8.32 -3.18 -26.72
N LYS A 471 7.75 -3.07 -27.91
CA LYS A 471 6.46 -2.42 -28.16
C LYS A 471 5.41 -3.46 -28.55
N LEU A 472 4.28 -3.47 -27.85
CA LEU A 472 3.13 -4.35 -28.09
C LEU A 472 1.89 -3.49 -28.38
N LYS A 473 1.09 -3.85 -29.39
CA LYS A 473 -0.25 -3.27 -29.55
C LYS A 473 -1.23 -4.00 -28.64
N TYR A 474 -2.02 -3.26 -27.88
CA TYR A 474 -3.13 -3.83 -27.11
C TYR A 474 -4.48 -3.37 -27.63
N GLU A 475 -5.47 -4.22 -27.38
CA GLU A 475 -6.90 -4.00 -27.57
C GLU A 475 -7.61 -4.58 -26.33
N THR A 476 -8.54 -3.86 -25.70
CA THR A 476 -9.24 -4.42 -24.53
C THR A 476 -10.30 -5.43 -24.96
N ARG A 477 -10.45 -6.52 -24.19
CA ARG A 477 -11.41 -7.60 -24.49
C ARG A 477 -12.87 -7.17 -24.28
N VAL A 478 -13.10 -6.10 -23.52
CA VAL A 478 -14.44 -5.59 -23.18
C VAL A 478 -14.88 -4.45 -24.11
N ASP A 479 -13.93 -3.68 -24.66
CA ASP A 479 -14.20 -2.66 -25.68
C ASP A 479 -13.03 -2.57 -26.68
N SER A 480 -13.24 -3.07 -27.90
CA SER A 480 -12.26 -3.05 -29.00
C SER A 480 -11.86 -1.66 -29.47
N LYS A 481 -12.63 -0.62 -29.11
CA LYS A 481 -12.28 0.79 -29.37
C LYS A 481 -11.18 1.27 -28.44
N VAL A 482 -11.06 0.68 -27.25
CA VAL A 482 -9.98 0.97 -26.29
C VAL A 482 -8.75 0.16 -26.71
N ARG A 483 -7.87 0.82 -27.46
CA ARG A 483 -6.65 0.26 -28.04
C ARG A 483 -5.49 1.25 -27.95
N GLY A 484 -4.27 0.74 -28.05
CA GLY A 484 -3.07 1.57 -28.06
C GLY A 484 -1.80 0.75 -28.04
N ASP A 485 -0.69 1.42 -27.75
CA ASP A 485 0.62 0.80 -27.61
C ASP A 485 1.02 0.67 -26.13
N LEU A 486 1.56 -0.49 -25.76
CA LEU A 486 2.27 -0.77 -24.51
C LEU A 486 3.77 -0.83 -24.82
N GLN A 487 4.59 -0.17 -24.01
CA GLN A 487 6.06 -0.17 -24.13
C GLN A 487 6.65 -0.76 -22.85
N LEU A 488 7.59 -1.69 -22.99
CA LEU A 488 8.24 -2.42 -21.91
C LEU A 488 9.73 -2.60 -22.23
N ALA A 489 10.56 -2.69 -21.20
CA ALA A 489 11.93 -3.19 -21.35
C ALA A 489 11.92 -4.72 -21.27
N LEU A 490 12.53 -5.39 -22.24
CA LEU A 490 12.78 -6.82 -22.21
C LEU A 490 14.21 -7.08 -21.75
N SER A 491 14.38 -7.50 -20.50
CA SER A 491 15.70 -7.65 -19.86
C SER A 491 15.83 -9.03 -19.22
N LEU A 492 16.96 -9.70 -19.44
CA LEU A 492 17.34 -10.91 -18.69
C LEU A 492 17.83 -10.59 -17.28
N ALA A 493 18.35 -9.37 -17.03
CA ALA A 493 18.85 -8.95 -15.73
C ALA A 493 17.77 -8.91 -14.63
N ARG A 494 16.48 -8.87 -15.01
CA ARG A 494 15.32 -8.79 -14.11
C ARG A 494 14.53 -10.12 -14.14
N SER A 495 14.42 -10.79 -12.99
CA SER A 495 13.77 -12.09 -12.85
C SER A 495 12.67 -12.03 -11.79
N THR A 496 11.58 -12.79 -11.98
CA THR A 496 10.51 -13.02 -10.99
C THR A 496 11.01 -13.70 -9.71
N GLN A 497 12.15 -14.38 -9.76
CA GLN A 497 12.80 -15.04 -8.64
C GLN A 497 14.25 -14.58 -8.55
N PRO A 498 14.52 -13.36 -8.05
CA PRO A 498 15.89 -12.97 -7.73
C PRO A 498 16.41 -13.89 -6.63
N GLY A 499 17.66 -14.34 -6.74
CA GLY A 499 18.28 -15.22 -5.75
C GLY A 499 18.66 -14.50 -4.46
N LEU A 500 17.67 -13.96 -3.75
CA LEU A 500 17.80 -13.22 -2.50
C LEU A 500 16.97 -13.88 -1.40
N LYS A 501 17.47 -13.83 -0.15
CA LYS A 501 16.69 -14.13 1.05
C LYS A 501 16.75 -12.95 2.00
N VAL A 502 15.58 -12.54 2.52
CA VAL A 502 15.45 -11.45 3.49
C VAL A 502 15.19 -12.06 4.87
N ASN A 503 16.07 -11.78 5.82
CA ASN A 503 16.01 -12.25 7.20
C ASN A 503 16.05 -11.04 8.14
N GLY A 504 14.87 -10.49 8.48
CA GLY A 504 14.77 -9.23 9.20
C GLY A 504 15.35 -8.07 8.38
N ASP A 505 16.33 -7.37 8.94
CA ASP A 505 17.06 -6.28 8.28
C ASP A 505 18.27 -6.73 7.44
N ASN A 506 18.53 -8.04 7.35
CA ASN A 506 19.63 -8.60 6.55
C ASN A 506 19.13 -9.21 5.24
N VAL A 507 19.84 -8.92 4.14
CA VAL A 507 19.61 -9.54 2.83
C VAL A 507 20.81 -10.38 2.43
N ILE A 508 20.56 -11.64 2.09
CA ILE A 508 21.55 -12.62 1.67
C ILE A 508 21.37 -12.89 0.18
N ASN A 509 22.43 -12.73 -0.60
CA ASN A 509 22.46 -13.17 -1.99
C ASN A 509 22.77 -14.68 -2.04
N THR A 510 21.78 -15.47 -2.44
CA THR A 510 21.88 -16.92 -2.62
C THR A 510 22.06 -17.34 -4.08
N SER A 511 22.16 -16.39 -5.01
CA SER A 511 22.49 -16.65 -6.41
C SER A 511 23.99 -16.86 -6.60
N ARG A 512 24.39 -17.31 -7.80
CA ARG A 512 25.79 -17.41 -8.23
C ARG A 512 26.38 -16.08 -8.71
N GLN A 513 25.57 -15.04 -8.83
CA GLN A 513 25.92 -13.77 -9.48
C GLN A 513 25.86 -12.61 -8.49
N THR A 514 26.52 -11.51 -8.81
CA THR A 514 26.31 -10.26 -8.07
C THR A 514 24.90 -9.74 -8.32
N VAL A 515 24.22 -9.35 -7.24
CA VAL A 515 22.85 -8.81 -7.26
C VAL A 515 22.89 -7.36 -6.79
N THR A 516 22.18 -6.46 -7.47
CA THR A 516 22.02 -5.06 -7.05
C THR A 516 20.55 -4.76 -6.78
N ILE A 517 20.29 -4.01 -5.70
CA ILE A 517 18.97 -3.65 -5.20
C ILE A 517 18.82 -2.12 -5.26
N GLY A 518 17.86 -1.61 -6.03
CA GLY A 518 17.59 -0.18 -6.17
C GLY A 518 16.69 0.41 -5.07
N TYR A 519 15.79 -0.38 -4.49
CA TYR A 519 14.90 0.04 -3.41
C TYR A 519 14.38 -1.15 -2.58
N VAL A 520 13.81 -0.88 -1.42
CA VAL A 520 13.08 -1.86 -0.60
C VAL A 520 11.71 -1.34 -0.22
N MET A 521 10.75 -2.23 0.05
CA MET A 521 9.44 -1.88 0.61
C MET A 521 9.46 -2.07 2.11
N VAL A 522 8.99 -1.06 2.85
CA VAL A 522 8.84 -1.03 4.31
C VAL A 522 7.38 -0.64 4.58
N ASP A 523 6.56 -1.59 5.04
CA ASP A 523 5.14 -1.37 5.34
C ASP A 523 4.37 -0.62 4.21
N ASP A 524 4.53 -1.11 2.98
CA ASP A 524 4.00 -0.59 1.71
C ASP A 524 4.56 0.77 1.20
N GLN A 525 5.54 1.35 1.89
CA GLN A 525 6.33 2.51 1.41
C GLN A 525 7.66 2.06 0.80
N ALA A 526 8.05 2.67 -0.33
CA ALA A 526 9.33 2.37 -0.98
C ALA A 526 10.44 3.27 -0.42
N LEU A 527 11.52 2.65 0.07
CA LEU A 527 12.76 3.29 0.47
C LEU A 527 13.80 3.08 -0.63
N LEU A 528 14.17 4.16 -1.33
CA LEU A 528 15.23 4.16 -2.35
C LEU A 528 16.60 3.94 -1.70
N LEU A 529 17.43 3.10 -2.33
CA LEU A 529 18.82 2.90 -1.95
C LEU A 529 19.69 3.73 -2.90
N ASN A 530 20.31 4.79 -2.38
CA ASN A 530 21.22 5.66 -3.13
C ASN A 530 22.55 5.83 -2.37
N PRO A 531 23.67 5.24 -2.85
CA PRO A 531 23.78 4.39 -4.05
C PRO A 531 23.01 3.06 -3.90
N ALA A 532 22.71 2.42 -5.04
CA ALA A 532 22.04 1.12 -5.07
C ALA A 532 22.90 0.05 -4.36
N LEU A 533 22.26 -0.86 -3.63
CA LEU A 533 22.96 -1.82 -2.78
C LEU A 533 23.39 -3.06 -3.57
N THR A 534 24.70 -3.21 -3.77
CA THR A 534 25.30 -4.36 -4.47
C THR A 534 25.77 -5.42 -3.49
N ILE A 535 25.30 -6.66 -3.67
CA ILE A 535 25.56 -7.82 -2.81
C ILE A 535 26.24 -8.92 -3.64
N LEU A 536 27.46 -9.31 -3.25
CA LEU A 536 28.21 -10.40 -3.88
C LEU A 536 27.62 -11.79 -3.57
N PRO A 537 27.86 -12.82 -4.40
CA PRO A 537 27.39 -14.19 -4.16
C PRO A 537 27.71 -14.70 -2.76
N GLY A 538 26.72 -15.29 -2.09
CA GLY A 538 26.86 -15.87 -0.75
C GLY A 538 27.09 -14.85 0.38
N LYS A 539 27.06 -13.54 0.11
CA LYS A 539 27.22 -12.50 1.15
C LYS A 539 25.88 -12.06 1.72
N SER A 540 25.91 -11.71 3.00
CA SER A 540 24.83 -11.03 3.72
C SER A 540 25.20 -9.57 3.90
N VAL A 541 24.25 -8.66 3.66
CA VAL A 541 24.42 -7.23 3.91
C VAL A 541 23.21 -6.71 4.68
N LYS A 542 23.47 -5.84 5.66
CA LYS A 542 22.43 -5.18 6.45
C LYS A 542 21.82 -4.02 5.64
N LEU A 543 20.50 -3.97 5.56
CA LEU A 543 19.78 -2.87 4.90
C LEU A 543 19.87 -1.59 5.73
N PRO A 544 20.03 -0.41 5.09
CA PRO A 544 20.10 0.89 5.77
C PRO A 544 18.69 1.39 6.15
N ILE A 545 18.05 0.71 7.10
CA ILE A 545 16.67 1.01 7.54
C ILE A 545 16.70 1.74 8.89
N PRO A 546 15.85 2.78 9.11
CA PRO A 546 15.77 3.48 10.39
C PRO A 546 15.44 2.54 11.56
N GLN A 547 16.17 2.66 12.67
CA GLN A 547 16.06 1.73 13.81
C GLN A 547 14.82 1.96 14.69
N ASP A 548 14.15 3.10 14.57
CA ASP A 548 12.99 3.47 15.40
C ASP A 548 11.67 2.81 14.96
N MET A 549 11.66 2.02 13.88
CA MET A 549 10.49 1.25 13.47
C MET A 549 10.44 -0.12 14.17
N ALA A 550 9.33 -0.41 14.83
CA ALA A 550 9.11 -1.69 15.53
C ALA A 550 8.97 -2.87 14.55
N THR A 551 10.09 -3.55 14.25
CA THR A 551 10.17 -4.72 13.33
C THR A 551 9.27 -4.59 12.09
N PRO A 552 9.51 -3.57 11.22
CA PRO A 552 8.67 -3.33 10.07
C PRO A 552 8.75 -4.50 9.07
N LYS A 553 7.71 -4.68 8.27
CA LYS A 553 7.65 -5.75 7.28
C LYS A 553 8.45 -5.36 6.04
N ILE A 554 9.71 -5.78 6.02
CA ILE A 554 10.64 -5.50 4.93
C ILE A 554 10.45 -6.50 3.79
N ILE A 555 10.28 -6.01 2.56
CA ILE A 555 10.18 -6.81 1.34
C ILE A 555 11.12 -6.21 0.29
N VAL A 556 11.94 -7.05 -0.35
CA VAL A 556 12.67 -6.68 -1.57
C VAL A 556 11.86 -7.22 -2.75
N PRO A 557 11.12 -6.37 -3.50
CA PRO A 557 10.33 -6.85 -4.63
C PRO A 557 11.22 -7.18 -5.83
N PRO A 558 10.86 -8.15 -6.68
CA PRO A 558 11.64 -8.53 -7.86
C PRO A 558 11.98 -7.36 -8.80
N GLU A 559 11.08 -6.39 -8.95
CA GLU A 559 11.26 -5.19 -9.79
C GLU A 559 12.35 -4.24 -9.29
N ALA A 560 12.71 -4.31 -7.99
CA ALA A 560 13.81 -3.55 -7.40
C ALA A 560 15.19 -4.18 -7.67
N VAL A 561 15.24 -5.38 -8.24
CA VAL A 561 16.44 -6.23 -8.26
C VAL A 561 16.90 -6.46 -9.69
N TYR A 562 18.20 -6.30 -9.91
CA TYR A 562 18.84 -6.68 -11.16
C TYR A 562 20.18 -7.39 -10.91
N THR A 563 20.58 -8.24 -11.85
CA THR A 563 21.89 -8.91 -11.87
C THR A 563 22.62 -8.62 -13.18
N ASP A 564 23.83 -9.16 -13.35
CA ASP A 564 24.44 -9.24 -14.67
C ASP A 564 23.70 -10.27 -15.56
N GLY A 565 22.77 -9.78 -16.38
CA GLY A 565 21.96 -10.62 -17.26
C GLY A 565 22.74 -11.29 -18.39
N ILE A 566 23.98 -10.88 -18.66
CA ILE A 566 24.89 -11.60 -19.56
C ILE A 566 25.29 -12.94 -18.93
N SER A 567 25.60 -12.95 -17.64
CA SER A 567 25.92 -14.18 -16.91
C SER A 567 24.72 -15.12 -16.78
N LEU A 568 23.48 -14.61 -16.81
CA LEU A 568 22.25 -15.43 -16.79
C LEU A 568 22.04 -16.25 -18.07
N LEU A 569 22.77 -16.01 -19.15
CA LEU A 569 22.73 -16.88 -20.34
C LEU A 569 23.28 -18.29 -20.05
N ASP A 570 24.07 -18.48 -18.99
CA ASP A 570 24.50 -19.82 -18.52
C ASP A 570 23.34 -20.62 -17.89
N ASP A 571 22.31 -19.90 -17.41
CA ASP A 571 21.08 -20.45 -16.85
C ASP A 571 20.01 -20.70 -17.94
N PHE A 572 20.36 -20.56 -19.23
CA PHE A 572 19.58 -21.12 -20.34
C PHE A 572 19.97 -22.58 -20.63
N GLU A 573 19.08 -23.31 -21.30
CA GLU A 573 19.34 -24.62 -21.86
C GLU A 573 19.90 -24.47 -23.27
N VAL A 574 21.16 -24.89 -23.46
CA VAL A 574 21.93 -24.74 -24.70
C VAL A 574 21.72 -25.99 -25.56
N MET A 575 20.96 -25.85 -26.65
CA MET A 575 20.76 -26.95 -27.62
C MET A 575 21.77 -26.83 -28.76
N GLY A 576 22.63 -27.84 -28.92
CA GLY A 576 23.58 -27.95 -30.04
C GLY A 576 25.06 -27.70 -29.73
N GLY A 577 25.49 -27.79 -28.46
CA GLY A 577 26.89 -27.54 -28.07
C GLY A 577 27.19 -26.06 -27.83
N GLY A 578 28.44 -25.71 -27.51
CA GLY A 578 28.83 -24.38 -27.02
C GLY A 578 28.48 -23.22 -27.95
N LEU A 579 27.29 -22.63 -27.74
CA LEU A 579 26.72 -21.52 -28.53
C LEU A 579 27.42 -20.19 -28.30
N MET A 580 28.11 -20.02 -27.17
CA MET A 580 28.74 -18.76 -26.81
C MET A 580 30.14 -18.92 -26.24
N THR A 581 30.98 -17.96 -26.60
CA THR A 581 32.28 -17.68 -26.02
C THR A 581 32.14 -16.43 -25.13
N LYS A 582 32.89 -16.32 -24.02
CA LYS A 582 32.88 -15.11 -23.16
C LYS A 582 34.25 -14.47 -23.16
N VAL A 583 34.34 -13.22 -23.61
CA VAL A 583 35.57 -12.43 -23.48
C VAL A 583 35.47 -11.56 -22.23
N THR A 584 36.50 -11.65 -21.39
CA THR A 584 36.65 -10.81 -20.21
C THR A 584 37.63 -9.68 -20.56
N LEU A 585 37.21 -8.42 -20.41
CA LEU A 585 38.13 -7.28 -20.43
C LEU A 585 38.35 -6.81 -19.00
N THR A 586 39.62 -6.68 -18.61
CA THR A 586 40.03 -6.15 -17.31
C THR A 586 40.91 -4.93 -17.51
N ASN A 587 40.49 -3.78 -17.00
CA ASN A 587 41.34 -2.60 -16.91
C ASN A 587 42.34 -2.72 -15.75
N LEU A 588 43.63 -2.66 -16.07
CA LEU A 588 44.73 -2.64 -15.09
C LEU A 588 45.46 -1.29 -15.02
N LEU A 589 45.01 -0.30 -15.79
CA LEU A 589 45.47 1.09 -15.72
C LEU A 589 44.95 1.78 -14.45
N ALA A 590 45.76 2.66 -13.85
CA ALA A 590 45.45 3.28 -12.56
C ALA A 590 45.86 4.76 -12.44
N HIS A 591 47.09 5.10 -12.83
CA HIS A 591 47.66 6.44 -12.67
C HIS A 591 48.70 6.70 -13.76
N ASN A 592 48.71 7.90 -14.34
CA ASN A 592 49.73 8.39 -15.26
C ASN A 592 49.98 9.89 -14.97
N GLU A 593 51.17 10.23 -14.48
CA GLU A 593 51.53 11.61 -14.09
C GLU A 593 51.50 12.60 -15.27
N GLU A 594 51.87 12.14 -16.48
CA GLU A 594 51.92 12.99 -17.70
C GLU A 594 50.53 13.50 -18.12
N PHE A 595 49.48 12.76 -17.76
CA PHE A 595 48.09 13.08 -18.09
C PHE A 595 47.29 13.58 -16.88
N GLY A 596 47.94 14.12 -15.85
CA GLY A 596 47.24 14.70 -14.68
C GLY A 596 46.90 13.70 -13.57
N GLY A 597 47.50 12.51 -13.60
CA GLY A 597 47.55 11.60 -12.47
C GLY A 597 46.51 10.49 -12.50
N ALA A 598 45.47 10.56 -11.67
CA ALA A 598 44.55 9.44 -11.47
C ALA A 598 43.68 9.18 -12.71
N LEU A 599 43.52 7.92 -13.09
CA LEU A 599 42.62 7.50 -14.15
C LEU A 599 41.16 7.60 -13.68
N ASP A 600 40.33 8.32 -14.44
CA ASP A 600 38.88 8.35 -14.24
C ASP A 600 38.25 7.05 -14.79
N TYR A 601 38.50 6.76 -16.07
CA TYR A 601 37.99 5.57 -16.77
C TYR A 601 38.67 5.33 -18.13
N VAL A 602 38.48 4.14 -18.67
CA VAL A 602 38.88 3.79 -20.05
C VAL A 602 37.63 3.55 -20.90
N VAL A 603 37.60 4.06 -22.12
CA VAL A 603 36.62 3.71 -23.15
C VAL A 603 37.30 2.85 -24.21
N VAL A 604 36.92 1.58 -24.29
CA VAL A 604 37.41 0.63 -25.30
C VAL A 604 36.33 0.28 -26.29
N LYS A 605 36.68 0.24 -27.58
CA LYS A 605 35.87 -0.31 -28.65
C LYS A 605 36.43 -1.69 -28.99
N ILE A 606 35.54 -2.67 -29.12
CA ILE A 606 35.90 -4.04 -29.46
C ILE A 606 35.32 -4.39 -30.82
N THR A 607 36.17 -4.94 -31.67
CA THR A 607 35.80 -5.46 -32.99
C THR A 607 36.12 -6.95 -33.01
N TYR A 608 35.09 -7.76 -33.19
CA TYR A 608 35.22 -9.20 -33.41
C TYR A 608 35.64 -9.44 -34.86
N LEU A 609 36.54 -10.39 -35.06
CA LEU A 609 37.11 -10.75 -36.35
C LEU A 609 36.86 -12.24 -36.53
N VAL A 610 36.21 -12.61 -37.64
CA VAL A 610 35.84 -14.00 -37.93
C VAL A 610 36.23 -14.35 -39.35
N GLY A 611 37.13 -15.32 -39.49
CA GLY A 611 37.60 -15.82 -40.78
C GLY A 611 39.10 -16.11 -40.80
N GLU A 612 39.57 -16.59 -41.95
CA GLU A 612 40.97 -16.85 -42.26
C GLU A 612 41.41 -15.87 -43.35
N ASP A 613 42.64 -15.36 -43.24
CA ASP A 613 43.34 -14.50 -44.20
C ASP A 613 42.47 -13.41 -44.87
N ASP A 614 42.35 -13.41 -46.20
CA ASP A 614 41.63 -12.39 -46.97
C ASP A 614 40.10 -12.40 -46.80
N ALA A 615 39.55 -13.34 -46.02
CA ALA A 615 38.11 -13.53 -45.81
C ALA A 615 37.60 -13.10 -44.42
N ILE A 616 38.41 -12.36 -43.64
CA ILE A 616 38.03 -11.84 -42.32
C ILE A 616 36.80 -10.92 -42.42
N LYS A 617 35.75 -11.24 -41.67
CA LYS A 617 34.60 -10.37 -41.47
C LYS A 617 34.77 -9.61 -40.16
N GLU A 618 34.74 -8.28 -40.24
CA GLU A 618 34.84 -7.40 -39.09
C GLU A 618 33.48 -7.03 -38.48
N TYR A 619 33.42 -7.04 -37.16
CA TYR A 619 32.19 -7.02 -36.40
C TYR A 619 32.33 -6.14 -35.15
N SER A 620 32.15 -4.83 -35.30
CA SER A 620 32.26 -3.88 -34.18
C SER A 620 31.05 -3.91 -33.25
N LEU A 621 31.30 -3.93 -31.94
CA LEU A 621 30.28 -4.02 -30.88
C LEU A 621 29.89 -2.67 -30.26
N GLY A 622 30.58 -1.59 -30.64
CA GLY A 622 30.52 -0.31 -29.95
C GLY A 622 31.53 -0.21 -28.80
N SER A 623 31.33 0.79 -27.94
CA SER A 623 32.31 1.19 -26.92
C SER A 623 31.84 0.88 -25.49
N PHE A 624 32.77 0.43 -24.66
CA PHE A 624 32.57 0.03 -23.27
C PHE A 624 33.41 0.92 -22.35
N LYS A 625 32.79 1.45 -21.28
CA LYS A 625 33.48 2.25 -20.24
C LYS A 625 33.86 1.32 -19.08
N LEU A 626 35.15 1.25 -18.76
CA LEU A 626 35.70 0.53 -17.61
C LEU A 626 36.27 1.50 -16.59
N SER A 627 36.01 1.25 -15.31
CA SER A 627 36.54 2.03 -14.18
C SER A 627 38.04 1.72 -13.94
N SER A 628 38.72 2.57 -13.15
CA SER A 628 40.13 2.38 -12.77
C SER A 628 40.41 1.05 -12.05
N ARG A 629 41.64 0.53 -12.16
CA ARG A 629 42.08 -0.77 -11.63
C ARG A 629 41.57 -1.05 -10.20
N LYS A 630 41.08 -2.28 -9.96
CA LYS A 630 40.53 -2.77 -8.67
C LYS A 630 39.24 -2.07 -8.19
N THR A 631 38.67 -1.12 -8.94
CA THR A 631 37.37 -0.53 -8.61
C THR A 631 36.21 -1.33 -9.24
N HIS A 632 34.98 -1.11 -8.77
CA HIS A 632 33.81 -1.73 -9.38
C HIS A 632 33.62 -1.21 -10.82
N GLY A 633 33.46 -2.12 -11.79
CA GLY A 633 33.44 -1.80 -13.22
C GLY A 633 34.81 -1.81 -13.90
N SER A 634 35.90 -2.17 -13.21
CA SER A 634 37.21 -2.38 -13.86
C SER A 634 37.33 -3.72 -14.60
N GLU A 635 36.34 -4.62 -14.48
CA GLU A 635 36.21 -5.84 -15.28
C GLU A 635 34.81 -5.88 -15.91
N ILE A 636 34.73 -6.23 -17.19
CA ILE A 636 33.49 -6.52 -17.90
C ILE A 636 33.59 -7.87 -18.61
N ARG A 637 32.46 -8.57 -18.74
CA ARG A 637 32.37 -9.83 -19.48
C ARG A 637 31.37 -9.66 -20.61
N ILE A 638 31.78 -9.99 -21.82
CA ILE A 638 31.01 -9.76 -23.04
C ILE A 638 30.74 -11.12 -23.68
N PRO A 639 29.47 -11.48 -23.93
CA PRO A 639 29.12 -12.73 -24.59
C PRO A 639 29.29 -12.54 -26.10
N PHE A 640 29.89 -13.54 -26.73
CA PHE A 640 29.99 -13.65 -28.17
C PHE A 640 29.26 -14.91 -28.57
N ILE A 641 28.35 -14.81 -29.52
CA ILE A 641 27.85 -15.95 -30.26
C ILE A 641 29.03 -16.58 -30.98
N LYS A 642 29.32 -17.85 -30.68
CA LYS A 642 30.49 -18.55 -31.21
C LYS A 642 30.27 -18.87 -32.69
N SER A 643 31.13 -18.36 -33.57
CA SER A 643 31.00 -18.66 -35.01
C SER A 643 31.07 -20.18 -35.28
N LYS A 644 30.30 -20.66 -36.25
CA LYS A 644 30.46 -22.03 -36.78
C LYS A 644 31.61 -22.16 -37.78
N GLU A 645 32.15 -21.04 -38.26
CA GLU A 645 33.13 -20.95 -39.35
C GLU A 645 34.26 -19.97 -38.99
N GLY A 646 35.51 -20.32 -39.29
CA GLY A 646 36.70 -19.48 -39.12
C GLY A 646 37.24 -19.40 -37.69
N GLN A 647 38.45 -18.84 -37.56
CA GLN A 647 39.08 -18.51 -36.29
C GLN A 647 38.45 -17.24 -35.68
N GLU A 648 38.36 -17.21 -34.35
CA GLU A 648 37.82 -16.09 -33.57
C GLU A 648 38.97 -15.20 -33.08
N ARG A 649 38.98 -13.92 -33.46
CA ARG A 649 39.95 -12.92 -32.96
C ARG A 649 39.25 -11.64 -32.54
N PHE A 650 39.91 -10.82 -31.73
CA PHE A 650 39.36 -9.57 -31.19
C PHE A 650 40.35 -8.41 -31.37
N ARG A 651 39.95 -7.35 -32.08
CA ARG A 651 40.68 -6.08 -32.13
C ARG A 651 40.13 -5.11 -31.08
N ILE A 652 41.00 -4.63 -30.20
CA ILE A 652 40.67 -3.62 -29.17
C ILE A 652 41.41 -2.33 -29.49
N GLU A 653 40.69 -1.21 -29.44
CA GLU A 653 41.19 0.15 -29.58
C GLU A 653 40.43 1.06 -28.59
N GLY A 654 40.94 2.24 -28.24
CA GLY A 654 40.23 3.07 -27.26
C GLY A 654 40.96 4.29 -26.73
N ARG A 655 40.50 4.82 -25.59
CA ARG A 655 41.10 5.96 -24.89
C ARG A 655 40.95 5.81 -23.37
N ALA A 656 42.04 6.08 -22.64
CA ALA A 656 42.04 6.25 -21.19
C ALA A 656 41.90 7.74 -20.85
N TYR A 657 41.00 8.10 -19.93
CA TYR A 657 40.68 9.47 -19.55
C TYR A 657 41.13 9.76 -18.11
N TYR A 658 41.73 10.93 -17.92
CA TYR A 658 42.34 11.38 -16.67
C TYR A 658 41.92 12.84 -16.38
N ASP A 659 42.22 13.31 -15.16
CA ASP A 659 41.96 14.67 -14.67
C ASP A 659 40.55 15.22 -14.97
N ASN A 660 39.52 14.48 -14.55
CA ASN A 660 38.11 14.81 -14.74
C ASN A 660 37.76 14.99 -16.23
N GLU A 661 38.17 14.02 -17.05
CA GLU A 661 37.97 13.99 -18.51
C GLU A 661 38.73 15.07 -19.32
N GLN A 662 39.61 15.87 -18.70
CA GLN A 662 40.34 16.95 -19.39
C GLN A 662 41.50 16.47 -20.24
N SER A 663 42.09 15.32 -19.91
CA SER A 663 43.23 14.72 -20.61
C SER A 663 42.90 13.26 -20.98
N TYR A 664 43.53 12.77 -22.06
CA TYR A 664 43.36 11.38 -22.48
C TYR A 664 44.58 10.83 -23.20
N GLN A 665 44.81 9.52 -23.04
CA GLN A 665 45.82 8.75 -23.74
C GLN A 665 45.11 7.73 -24.67
N THR A 666 45.57 7.56 -25.91
CA THR A 666 44.91 6.70 -26.90
C THR A 666 45.51 5.29 -26.87
N LEU A 667 44.66 4.27 -26.74
CA LEU A 667 45.05 2.86 -26.83
C LEU A 667 45.17 2.48 -28.31
N GLN A 668 46.33 1.97 -28.70
CA GLN A 668 46.60 1.49 -30.05
C GLN A 668 45.72 0.26 -30.39
N PRO A 669 45.27 0.11 -31.64
CA PRO A 669 44.53 -1.07 -32.07
C PRO A 669 45.38 -2.34 -31.95
N ARG A 670 44.94 -3.29 -31.12
CA ARG A 670 45.63 -4.57 -30.91
C ARG A 670 44.70 -5.74 -31.17
N GLU A 671 45.15 -6.67 -32.02
CA GLU A 671 44.49 -7.97 -32.19
C GLU A 671 44.96 -8.96 -31.14
N VAL A 672 44.01 -9.70 -30.58
CA VAL A 672 44.25 -10.77 -29.61
C VAL A 672 43.28 -11.93 -29.83
N ASP A 673 43.78 -13.14 -29.60
CA ASP A 673 43.03 -14.40 -29.71
C ASP A 673 42.55 -14.88 -28.32
N ASP A 674 43.00 -14.21 -27.25
CA ASP A 674 42.70 -14.52 -25.87
C ASP A 674 41.28 -14.10 -25.45
N LEU A 675 40.63 -14.98 -24.68
CA LEU A 675 39.32 -14.71 -24.06
C LEU A 675 39.41 -13.90 -22.75
N SER A 676 40.62 -13.55 -22.30
CA SER A 676 40.87 -12.83 -21.05
C SER A 676 41.89 -11.73 -21.28
N ILE A 677 41.39 -10.56 -21.64
CA ILE A 677 42.18 -9.46 -22.19
C ILE A 677 42.39 -8.40 -21.12
N LYS A 678 43.64 -8.06 -20.87
CA LYS A 678 44.04 -7.08 -19.86
C LYS A 678 44.47 -5.81 -20.57
N ILE A 679 43.87 -4.67 -20.23
CA ILE A 679 44.32 -3.37 -20.69
C ILE A 679 45.42 -2.93 -19.73
N THR A 680 46.64 -2.89 -20.24
CA THR A 680 47.88 -2.51 -19.54
C THR A 680 48.62 -1.45 -20.37
N ASP A 681 49.71 -0.91 -19.83
CA ASP A 681 50.42 0.21 -20.45
C ASP A 681 51.03 -0.12 -21.83
N ASP A 682 51.19 -1.42 -22.13
CA ASP A 682 51.58 -1.97 -23.44
C ASP A 682 50.51 -1.79 -24.55
N PHE A 683 49.35 -1.21 -24.24
CA PHE A 683 48.41 -0.71 -25.25
C PHE A 683 48.72 0.71 -25.73
N PHE A 684 49.70 1.41 -25.15
CA PHE A 684 50.00 2.81 -25.50
C PHE A 684 51.13 3.00 -26.51
N ALA A 685 52.11 2.09 -26.57
CA ALA A 685 53.19 2.16 -27.56
C ALA A 685 53.88 0.80 -27.83
N ASN A 686 54.20 0.58 -29.11
CA ASN A 686 55.45 -0.06 -29.55
C ASN A 686 56.16 1.04 -30.37
N GLU A 687 57.11 1.78 -29.80
CA GLU A 687 57.94 2.75 -30.55
C GLU A 687 59.43 2.34 -30.66
N ASP A 688 59.84 1.22 -30.05
CA ASP A 688 61.25 0.78 -29.98
C ASP A 688 61.67 -0.27 -31.05
N ASP A 689 60.76 -0.71 -31.94
CA ASP A 689 61.02 -1.80 -32.92
C ASP A 689 61.34 -1.30 -34.36
N GLU A 690 61.52 0.00 -34.60
CA GLU A 690 61.96 0.54 -35.92
C GLU A 690 63.44 1.00 -35.98
N GLU A 691 64.22 0.88 -34.90
CA GLU A 691 65.69 1.08 -34.92
C GLU A 691 66.48 -0.26 -34.96
N ASP A 692 66.24 -1.09 -36.00
CA ASP A 692 67.27 -2.00 -36.55
C ASP A 692 66.82 -2.65 -37.89
N LYS A 693 66.89 -1.90 -39.00
CA LYS A 693 66.77 -2.40 -40.39
C LYS A 693 67.63 -1.62 -41.39
#